data_AF-A0A348VXM6-F1
#
_entry.id   AF-A0A348VXM6-F1
#
_cell.length_a   1.000
_cell.length_b   1.000
_cell.length_c   1.000
_cell.angle_alpha   90.00
_cell.angle_beta   90.00
_cell.angle_gamma   90.00
#
_symmetry.space_group_name_H-M   'P 1'
#
loop_
_entity.id
_entity.type
_entity.pdbx_description
1 polymer ?
#
loop_
_entity_poly.entity_id
_entity_poly.type
_entity_poly.pdbx_seq_one_letter_code
_entity_poly.pdbx_strand_id
1 'polypeptide(L)'
;MKKKLLLASVVLCSSLITSCGGNNNTSSPSQSTSSSDVQTSTTTSTSSTSNSSQGGTSSSSSSSSTTEPAPSAKTFRIDPSNFNSISALTLSGVVENTQYNDEFTVNAGGSITSTAFKGITKIVAKCYSSYENMEMYSGTSTSGTKINSVKEAGSNSATYTYNFTTPSDSFYFINNQTKNRQHIYFIDIYYTGAEVSGGSSSEPGSHAYTSFESSDIELLNKTFGTTIPFAPCDYYELIPYAADGYVGIQGYFEGVTQAEFNSYKTALTYSYSGSDTDQNGDLWYYYDIDDKTYFDINFSTEDGTNYFNFDIYYEDGTGGGGGGSTGNYWDQVTTNAIYTNEGKGIESLRNENGYATLDFNNGTKVKNLTEQGNYVDGCPTKGDVNVLVIPVEFSDKKATSKQDLSALNFALNGGEGEESLKNGMSVSKFYNESSYGQLNLNFEIMGGGTKWYSPDYTSEFYINQDKSSGDSSTADIDIVDSIMKKYGDEVDCSKFDSDKNGVIDAVVIVPTISINSTSDQSILEWAYRYWCTRDTSYDGVQFNDYLWCPYDFLFETETGYYNGTAPTNNYTLTHEFGHVLGADDYYDSSYSQTATLLDGNDVMDAGFGDHNPYSKFNYGWLSTSRLVTANDSVTLDLNAFENDGDSIIVANNWDETLGCYQEYWVIMYYTKTGINSHSTYAFDEGLVVYHVNAQLIDYTYAGERAIDVYTTNNQDSYYNTGVNLIELVNVSGSGYTLGVGQTSNSNIVDDYGNKIGYTFKLNSMDGSKANITFTANK
;
A
#
# COMPACT_ATOMS: atom_id res chain seq x y z
N MET A 1 9.52 16.05 1.38
CA MET A 1 8.49 17.10 1.21
C MET A 1 7.92 17.19 -0.21
N LYS A 2 6.70 16.74 -0.53
CA LYS A 2 5.90 15.61 -0.02
C LYS A 2 5.38 14.91 -1.28
N LYS A 3 5.46 13.58 -1.39
CA LYS A 3 5.21 12.88 -2.66
C LYS A 3 4.63 11.49 -2.45
N LYS A 4 3.32 11.40 -2.71
CA LYS A 4 2.55 10.19 -3.06
C LYS A 4 2.70 8.99 -2.10
N LEU A 5 1.97 9.05 -0.98
CA LEU A 5 0.95 8.02 -0.74
C LEU A 5 -0.42 8.66 -1.00
N LEU A 6 -1.46 7.82 -1.20
CA LEU A 6 -2.81 8.19 -1.65
C LEU A 6 -2.91 8.77 -3.07
N LEU A 7 -3.17 7.88 -4.03
CA LEU A 7 -4.03 8.19 -5.18
C LEU A 7 -5.36 7.44 -4.97
N ALA A 8 -6.43 8.19 -4.75
CA ALA A 8 -7.78 7.70 -4.99
C ALA A 8 -8.29 8.31 -6.31
N SER A 9 -9.05 7.55 -7.08
CA SER A 9 -9.61 8.00 -8.36
C SER A 9 -11.07 7.59 -8.46
N VAL A 10 -11.94 8.56 -8.12
CA VAL A 10 -13.38 8.63 -8.44
C VAL A 10 -13.56 8.28 -9.95
N VAL A 11 -14.54 7.50 -10.44
CA VAL A 11 -15.99 7.80 -10.56
C VAL A 11 -16.85 6.55 -10.82
N LEU A 12 -17.95 6.36 -10.07
CA LEU A 12 -19.24 5.82 -10.55
C LEU A 12 -20.36 5.82 -9.48
N CYS A 13 -21.01 6.97 -9.27
CA CYS A 13 -22.34 6.99 -8.66
C CYS A 13 -23.39 6.50 -9.66
N SER A 14 -24.12 5.43 -9.34
CA SER A 14 -25.25 4.94 -10.13
C SER A 14 -26.30 4.24 -9.25
N SER A 15 -27.05 5.05 -8.51
CA SER A 15 -28.21 4.59 -7.74
C SER A 15 -29.38 4.23 -8.66
N LEU A 16 -29.70 2.92 -8.76
CA LEU A 16 -30.93 2.43 -9.38
C LEU A 16 -31.46 1.19 -8.65
N ILE A 17 -32.48 1.40 -7.82
CA ILE A 17 -32.93 0.45 -6.80
C ILE A 17 -34.11 -0.41 -7.27
N THR A 18 -34.09 -1.68 -6.82
CA THR A 18 -35.20 -2.66 -6.67
C THR A 18 -35.80 -3.46 -7.83
N SER A 19 -36.08 -4.69 -7.43
CA SER A 19 -36.84 -5.75 -8.09
C SER A 19 -38.35 -5.51 -8.11
N CYS A 20 -39.03 -6.20 -9.04
CA CYS A 20 -40.32 -6.84 -8.75
C CYS A 20 -40.59 -7.95 -9.79
N GLY A 21 -41.00 -9.13 -9.33
CA GLY A 21 -41.33 -10.25 -10.21
C GLY A 21 -42.83 -10.45 -10.46
N GLY A 22 -43.17 -11.30 -11.43
CA GLY A 22 -44.37 -12.13 -11.35
C GLY A 22 -45.69 -11.64 -11.97
N ASN A 23 -45.88 -12.04 -13.24
CA ASN A 23 -47.13 -12.53 -13.83
C ASN A 23 -48.30 -11.61 -14.28
N ASN A 24 -48.90 -12.07 -15.39
CA ASN A 24 -50.27 -11.90 -15.90
C ASN A 24 -50.68 -10.68 -16.76
N ASN A 25 -50.88 -10.97 -18.05
CA ASN A 25 -52.09 -10.69 -18.87
C ASN A 25 -52.71 -9.26 -18.78
N THR A 26 -52.74 -8.45 -19.85
CA THR A 26 -53.62 -8.63 -21.03
C THR A 26 -53.44 -7.53 -22.09
N SER A 27 -53.92 -7.81 -23.32
CA SER A 27 -54.46 -6.85 -24.32
C SER A 27 -53.54 -5.82 -25.00
N SER A 28 -53.11 -6.19 -26.22
CA SER A 28 -53.07 -5.37 -27.45
C SER A 28 -54.41 -4.60 -27.70
N PRO A 29 -54.57 -3.65 -28.68
CA PRO A 29 -53.85 -3.57 -29.97
C PRO A 29 -53.63 -2.19 -30.65
N SER A 30 -52.77 -2.17 -31.69
CA SER A 30 -52.97 -1.63 -33.07
C SER A 30 -51.61 -1.23 -33.69
N GLN A 31 -51.14 -1.94 -34.74
CA GLN A 31 -51.14 -1.52 -36.18
C GLN A 31 -50.32 -0.25 -36.48
N SER A 32 -49.46 -0.15 -37.51
CA SER A 32 -48.99 -1.03 -38.60
C SER A 32 -47.78 -0.30 -39.27
N THR A 33 -46.86 -0.84 -40.09
CA THR A 33 -46.96 -1.69 -41.30
C THR A 33 -45.60 -2.29 -41.71
N SER A 34 -45.60 -3.52 -42.29
CA SER A 34 -44.71 -4.10 -43.33
C SER A 34 -43.25 -3.59 -43.51
N SER A 35 -42.25 -4.46 -43.70
CA SER A 35 -42.21 -5.39 -44.85
C SER A 35 -41.18 -6.53 -44.69
N SER A 36 -41.33 -7.55 -45.54
CA SER A 36 -40.62 -8.84 -45.50
C SER A 36 -39.25 -8.80 -46.18
N ASP A 37 -38.33 -9.69 -45.78
CA ASP A 37 -38.04 -10.88 -46.60
C ASP A 37 -37.18 -11.92 -45.86
N VAL A 38 -37.39 -13.20 -46.21
CA VAL A 38 -36.67 -14.37 -45.70
C VAL A 38 -36.19 -15.19 -46.88
N GLN A 39 -34.89 -15.52 -46.93
CA GLN A 39 -34.46 -16.77 -47.56
C GLN A 39 -33.14 -17.33 -47.02
N THR A 40 -33.01 -18.64 -47.16
CA THR A 40 -32.15 -19.57 -46.39
C THR A 40 -31.01 -20.17 -47.21
N SER A 41 -29.87 -20.50 -46.58
CA SER A 41 -29.02 -21.71 -46.81
C SER A 41 -27.71 -21.60 -46.00
N THR A 42 -27.34 -22.46 -45.02
CA THR A 42 -26.94 -23.89 -45.01
C THR A 42 -25.53 -24.22 -45.53
N THR A 43 -24.59 -24.53 -44.60
CA THR A 43 -23.44 -25.48 -44.68
C THR A 43 -22.36 -25.27 -45.79
N THR A 44 -21.08 -25.63 -45.64
CA THR A 44 -20.43 -26.75 -44.90
C THR A 44 -18.93 -26.47 -44.68
N SER A 45 -18.27 -27.28 -43.85
CA SER A 45 -16.81 -27.31 -43.60
C SER A 45 -16.00 -28.09 -44.64
N THR A 46 -14.68 -27.86 -44.71
CA THR A 46 -13.68 -28.80 -45.29
C THR A 46 -12.29 -28.62 -44.68
N SER A 47 -11.54 -29.72 -44.64
CA SER A 47 -10.17 -29.86 -44.09
C SER A 47 -9.10 -29.97 -45.19
N SER A 48 -7.82 -29.82 -44.84
CA SER A 48 -6.72 -30.36 -45.65
C SER A 48 -5.46 -30.69 -44.82
N THR A 49 -4.72 -31.71 -45.25
CA THR A 49 -3.45 -32.20 -44.68
C THR A 49 -2.52 -32.68 -45.82
N SER A 50 -1.20 -32.64 -45.65
CA SER A 50 -0.27 -33.58 -46.33
C SER A 50 1.17 -33.54 -45.78
N ASN A 51 1.88 -34.66 -45.92
CA ASN A 51 3.20 -35.02 -45.32
C ASN A 51 4.42 -34.77 -46.23
N SER A 52 5.63 -34.81 -45.65
CA SER A 52 6.78 -35.58 -46.20
C SER A 52 7.80 -35.96 -45.09
N SER A 53 8.81 -36.81 -45.39
CA SER A 53 9.35 -37.81 -44.43
C SER A 53 10.82 -38.27 -44.61
N GLN A 54 11.31 -39.14 -43.69
CA GLN A 54 12.58 -39.94 -43.64
C GLN A 54 13.84 -39.20 -43.09
N GLY A 55 14.82 -39.78 -42.36
CA GLY A 55 15.10 -41.13 -41.77
C GLY A 55 16.65 -41.31 -41.53
N GLY A 56 17.25 -42.15 -40.66
CA GLY A 56 16.80 -43.15 -39.65
C GLY A 56 17.98 -43.99 -39.04
N THR A 57 17.68 -45.02 -38.21
CA THR A 57 18.52 -46.17 -37.72
C THR A 57 19.78 -46.00 -36.82
N SER A 58 19.58 -46.23 -35.51
CA SER A 58 20.25 -47.19 -34.58
C SER A 58 21.76 -47.56 -34.63
N SER A 59 22.43 -47.52 -33.46
CA SER A 59 23.31 -48.61 -32.98
C SER A 59 23.51 -48.56 -31.44
N SER A 60 23.82 -49.70 -30.81
CA SER A 60 23.90 -49.88 -29.35
C SER A 60 25.33 -50.19 -28.86
N SER A 61 25.66 -49.78 -27.63
CA SER A 61 26.71 -50.42 -26.82
C SER A 61 26.58 -50.09 -25.34
N SER A 62 26.59 -51.13 -24.49
CA SER A 62 26.71 -51.02 -23.04
C SER A 62 28.13 -51.39 -22.59
N SER A 63 28.65 -50.76 -21.54
CA SER A 63 29.39 -51.39 -20.43
C SER A 63 30.03 -50.36 -19.49
N SER A 64 30.26 -50.81 -18.25
CA SER A 64 30.74 -50.05 -17.09
C SER A 64 32.24 -49.75 -17.11
N SER A 65 32.66 -48.69 -16.40
CA SER A 65 33.32 -48.86 -15.08
C SER A 65 33.87 -47.54 -14.49
N THR A 66 33.52 -47.32 -13.22
CA THR A 66 34.29 -46.63 -12.16
C THR A 66 35.43 -45.67 -12.55
N THR A 67 35.22 -44.38 -12.29
CA THR A 67 36.23 -43.50 -11.71
C THR A 67 35.60 -42.74 -10.55
N GLU A 68 36.27 -42.68 -9.40
CA GLU A 68 35.83 -41.87 -8.26
C GLU A 68 35.74 -40.38 -8.66
N PRO A 69 34.82 -39.60 -8.08
CA PRO A 69 34.86 -38.14 -8.22
C PRO A 69 36.20 -37.60 -7.68
N ALA A 70 36.79 -36.63 -8.37
CA ALA A 70 37.91 -35.89 -7.81
C ALA A 70 37.46 -35.17 -6.51
N PRO A 71 38.34 -35.05 -5.49
CA PRO A 71 37.96 -34.38 -4.24
C PRO A 71 37.50 -32.95 -4.51
N SER A 72 36.35 -32.59 -3.95
CA SER A 72 35.77 -31.25 -4.02
C SER A 72 36.76 -30.21 -3.48
N ALA A 73 36.83 -29.06 -4.16
CA ALA A 73 37.65 -27.95 -3.68
C ALA A 73 36.94 -27.28 -2.50
N LYS A 74 37.49 -27.45 -1.29
CA LYS A 74 37.03 -26.79 -0.07
C LYS A 74 37.36 -25.30 -0.13
N THR A 75 36.47 -24.47 0.41
CA THR A 75 36.71 -23.03 0.58
C THR A 75 36.83 -22.69 2.07
N PHE A 76 37.67 -21.71 2.41
CA PHE A 76 37.83 -21.21 3.77
C PHE A 76 37.95 -19.68 3.75
N ARG A 77 37.06 -18.98 4.47
CA ARG A 77 37.01 -17.52 4.53
C ARG A 77 37.73 -16.96 5.77
N ILE A 78 38.53 -15.93 5.55
CA ILE A 78 39.15 -15.09 6.57
C ILE A 78 38.51 -13.70 6.48
N ASP A 79 37.94 -13.21 7.57
CA ASP A 79 37.21 -11.93 7.63
C ASP A 79 37.41 -11.26 9.03
N PRO A 80 36.89 -10.05 9.28
CA PRO A 80 37.12 -9.33 10.54
C PRO A 80 36.63 -10.06 11.77
N SER A 81 35.62 -10.92 11.66
CA SER A 81 35.05 -11.67 12.77
C SER A 81 35.95 -12.82 13.23
N ASN A 82 36.79 -13.36 12.33
CA ASN A 82 37.50 -14.61 12.59
C ASN A 82 39.04 -14.53 12.46
N PHE A 83 39.61 -13.55 11.76
CA PHE A 83 41.03 -13.57 11.36
C PHE A 83 42.02 -13.74 12.53
N ASN A 84 41.70 -13.15 13.69
CA ASN A 84 42.53 -13.19 14.91
C ASN A 84 42.45 -14.52 15.69
N SER A 85 41.47 -15.38 15.38
CA SER A 85 41.15 -16.61 16.11
C SER A 85 41.54 -17.89 15.36
N ILE A 86 41.78 -17.81 14.06
CA ILE A 86 42.16 -18.96 13.22
C ILE A 86 43.59 -19.41 13.54
N SER A 87 43.71 -20.48 14.34
CA SER A 87 45.00 -21.06 14.77
C SER A 87 45.91 -21.53 13.63
N ALA A 88 45.36 -21.72 12.43
CA ALA A 88 46.07 -22.10 11.23
C ALA A 88 46.78 -20.95 10.50
N LEU A 89 46.57 -19.70 10.92
CA LEU A 89 47.24 -18.52 10.38
C LEU A 89 48.40 -18.07 11.27
N THR A 90 49.52 -17.73 10.64
CA THR A 90 50.57 -16.92 11.25
C THR A 90 50.39 -15.48 10.79
N LEU A 91 50.06 -14.58 11.72
CA LEU A 91 49.85 -13.17 11.47
C LEU A 91 51.04 -12.35 11.99
N SER A 92 51.49 -11.37 11.20
CA SER A 92 52.48 -10.38 11.60
C SER A 92 51.97 -9.00 11.20
N GLY A 93 51.84 -8.07 12.15
CA GLY A 93 51.38 -6.70 11.87
C GLY A 93 49.93 -6.60 11.35
N VAL A 94 49.09 -7.61 11.58
CA VAL A 94 47.65 -7.59 11.24
C VAL A 94 46.84 -7.28 12.49
N VAL A 95 45.87 -6.37 12.40
CA VAL A 95 45.06 -5.86 13.52
C VAL A 95 43.62 -5.59 13.09
N GLU A 96 42.69 -5.56 14.05
CA GLU A 96 41.29 -5.13 13.83
C GLU A 96 41.22 -3.67 13.35
N ASN A 97 40.21 -3.31 12.56
CA ASN A 97 39.92 -1.90 12.29
C ASN A 97 38.85 -1.38 13.26
N THR A 98 39.26 -0.53 14.20
CA THR A 98 38.36 0.05 15.22
C THR A 98 37.46 1.17 14.70
N GLN A 99 37.52 1.53 13.42
CA GLN A 99 36.69 2.57 12.81
C GLN A 99 35.62 2.00 11.86
N TYR A 100 35.89 0.84 11.24
CA TYR A 100 35.01 0.17 10.29
C TYR A 100 35.07 -1.33 10.57
N ASN A 101 34.03 -1.87 11.21
CA ASN A 101 34.02 -3.24 11.74
C ASN A 101 34.00 -4.31 10.63
N ASP A 102 33.62 -3.91 9.41
CA ASP A 102 33.50 -4.79 8.24
C ASP A 102 34.85 -5.05 7.53
N GLU A 103 35.97 -4.52 8.06
CA GLU A 103 37.31 -4.74 7.53
C GLU A 103 38.38 -4.93 8.62
N PHE A 104 39.45 -5.66 8.30
CA PHE A 104 40.65 -5.77 9.14
C PHE A 104 41.88 -5.19 8.43
N THR A 105 42.91 -4.83 9.19
CA THR A 105 44.04 -4.02 8.72
C THR A 105 45.36 -4.80 8.71
N VAL A 106 45.99 -4.88 7.54
CA VAL A 106 47.40 -5.32 7.38
C VAL A 106 48.30 -4.08 7.33
N ASN A 107 49.08 -3.85 8.38
CA ASN A 107 50.00 -2.70 8.44
C ASN A 107 51.13 -2.81 7.40
N ALA A 108 51.83 -1.70 7.16
CA ALA A 108 53.02 -1.68 6.31
C ALA A 108 54.08 -2.69 6.79
N GLY A 109 54.51 -3.60 5.91
CA GLY A 109 55.39 -4.73 6.26
C GLY A 109 54.72 -5.90 6.99
N GLY A 110 53.40 -5.86 7.19
CA GLY A 110 52.62 -6.95 7.78
C GLY A 110 52.37 -8.09 6.80
N SER A 111 52.17 -9.31 7.32
CA SER A 111 51.96 -10.52 6.52
C SER A 111 50.98 -11.51 7.16
N ILE A 112 50.28 -12.24 6.31
CA ILE A 112 49.42 -13.39 6.62
C ILE A 112 50.05 -14.62 5.97
N THR A 113 50.16 -15.73 6.69
CA THR A 113 50.84 -16.93 6.21
C THR A 113 50.17 -18.19 6.73
N SER A 114 50.10 -19.24 5.92
CA SER A 114 49.68 -20.55 6.40
C SER A 114 50.43 -21.69 5.70
N THR A 115 50.60 -22.79 6.42
CA THR A 115 51.03 -24.10 5.90
C THR A 115 49.98 -25.19 6.16
N ALA A 116 48.79 -24.83 6.63
CA ALA A 116 47.74 -25.79 7.01
C ALA A 116 46.95 -26.27 5.79
N PHE A 117 46.52 -25.34 4.94
CA PHE A 117 45.80 -25.62 3.70
C PHE A 117 46.69 -26.37 2.70
N LYS A 118 46.26 -27.55 2.23
CA LYS A 118 46.98 -28.37 1.24
C LYS A 118 46.31 -28.30 -0.12
N GLY A 119 47.12 -28.31 -1.18
CA GLY A 119 46.63 -28.22 -2.56
C GLY A 119 45.81 -26.95 -2.84
N ILE A 120 46.28 -25.78 -2.38
CA ILE A 120 45.68 -24.46 -2.67
C ILE A 120 45.70 -24.21 -4.17
N THR A 121 44.54 -23.98 -4.78
CA THR A 121 44.37 -23.73 -6.22
C THR A 121 44.07 -22.25 -6.55
N LYS A 122 43.38 -21.55 -5.65
CA LYS A 122 42.95 -20.16 -5.82
C LYS A 122 42.90 -19.46 -4.46
N ILE A 123 43.26 -18.18 -4.42
CA ILE A 123 42.97 -17.27 -3.30
C ILE A 123 42.30 -16.02 -3.86
N VAL A 124 41.24 -15.53 -3.22
CA VAL A 124 40.55 -14.28 -3.58
C VAL A 124 40.60 -13.33 -2.39
N ALA A 125 40.95 -12.06 -2.58
CA ALA A 125 40.99 -11.06 -1.52
C ALA A 125 40.27 -9.76 -1.93
N LYS A 126 39.28 -9.32 -1.16
CA LYS A 126 38.58 -8.04 -1.38
C LYS A 126 39.14 -6.97 -0.45
N CYS A 127 39.61 -5.88 -1.03
CA CYS A 127 40.39 -4.84 -0.36
C CYS A 127 39.73 -3.46 -0.49
N TYR A 128 39.84 -2.62 0.55
CA TYR A 128 39.46 -1.21 0.46
C TYR A 128 40.44 -0.44 -0.44
N SER A 129 39.90 0.46 -1.25
CA SER A 129 40.59 1.19 -2.34
C SER A 129 41.14 0.30 -3.45
N SER A 130 41.46 0.92 -4.59
CA SER A 130 41.95 0.25 -5.79
C SER A 130 43.49 0.13 -5.86
N TYR A 131 44.21 0.30 -4.75
CA TYR A 131 45.67 0.15 -4.71
C TYR A 131 46.08 -1.29 -4.38
N GLU A 132 46.93 -1.91 -5.20
CA GLU A 132 47.47 -3.25 -4.94
C GLU A 132 48.70 -3.16 -4.03
N ASN A 133 48.46 -3.01 -2.72
CA ASN A 133 49.53 -2.93 -1.72
C ASN A 133 50.04 -4.32 -1.28
N MET A 134 49.27 -5.38 -1.58
CA MET A 134 49.56 -6.76 -1.20
C MET A 134 50.26 -7.54 -2.31
N GLU A 135 51.25 -8.34 -1.95
CA GLU A 135 51.89 -9.32 -2.82
C GLU A 135 51.65 -10.75 -2.29
N MET A 136 51.42 -11.70 -3.21
CA MET A 136 51.22 -13.11 -2.90
C MET A 136 52.40 -13.95 -3.38
N TYR A 137 52.85 -14.90 -2.57
CA TYR A 137 53.89 -15.87 -2.91
C TYR A 137 53.45 -17.28 -2.49
N SER A 138 53.77 -18.29 -3.29
CA SER A 138 53.63 -19.70 -2.88
C SER A 138 54.78 -20.10 -1.95
N GLY A 139 54.48 -20.66 -0.78
CA GLY A 139 55.46 -20.85 0.29
C GLY A 139 55.13 -20.03 1.54
N THR A 140 56.13 -19.81 2.39
CA THR A 140 56.00 -19.10 3.69
C THR A 140 56.81 -17.81 3.79
N SER A 141 57.38 -17.33 2.68
CA SER A 141 58.08 -16.05 2.60
C SER A 141 58.20 -15.56 1.16
N THR A 142 58.75 -14.35 0.96
CA THR A 142 59.06 -13.77 -0.36
C THR A 142 60.13 -14.53 -1.16
N SER A 143 60.75 -15.58 -0.60
CA SER A 143 61.59 -16.53 -1.37
C SER A 143 60.77 -17.50 -2.22
N GLY A 144 59.44 -17.50 -2.09
CA GLY A 144 58.50 -18.30 -2.86
C GLY A 144 58.31 -17.83 -4.31
N THR A 145 57.51 -18.55 -5.09
CA THR A 145 57.13 -18.07 -6.43
C THR A 145 56.04 -17.02 -6.28
N LYS A 146 56.29 -15.79 -6.77
CA LYS A 146 55.28 -14.72 -6.76
C LYS A 146 54.09 -15.10 -7.64
N ILE A 147 52.88 -14.98 -7.09
CA ILE A 147 51.61 -15.20 -7.79
C ILE A 147 51.01 -13.84 -8.12
N ASN A 148 50.73 -13.59 -9.40
CA ASN A 148 50.09 -12.36 -9.84
C ASN A 148 48.57 -12.45 -9.66
N SER A 149 47.92 -11.32 -9.37
CA SER A 149 46.47 -11.23 -9.30
C SER A 149 45.84 -10.98 -10.68
N VAL A 150 44.57 -11.32 -10.81
CA VAL A 150 43.62 -10.62 -11.69
C VAL A 150 42.82 -9.67 -10.80
N LYS A 151 42.68 -8.41 -11.22
CA LYS A 151 42.05 -7.35 -10.43
C LYS A 151 40.74 -6.90 -11.08
N GLU A 152 39.68 -6.89 -10.28
CA GLU A 152 38.39 -6.30 -10.59
C GLU A 152 38.19 -5.05 -9.71
N ALA A 153 37.87 -3.91 -10.31
CA ALA A 153 37.79 -2.63 -9.62
C ALA A 153 36.33 -2.20 -9.44
N GLY A 154 35.92 -2.00 -8.18
CA GLY A 154 34.67 -1.33 -7.83
C GLY A 154 34.89 0.12 -7.38
N SER A 155 33.80 0.82 -7.08
CA SER A 155 33.80 2.27 -6.82
C SER A 155 34.71 2.70 -5.66
N ASN A 156 34.75 1.90 -4.57
CA ASN A 156 35.55 2.16 -3.36
C ASN A 156 36.40 0.95 -2.89
N SER A 157 36.35 -0.18 -3.59
CA SER A 157 37.07 -1.42 -3.25
C SER A 157 37.58 -2.13 -4.51
N ALA A 158 38.49 -3.09 -4.36
CA ALA A 158 38.93 -3.94 -5.46
C ALA A 158 39.08 -5.40 -5.00
N THR A 159 38.69 -6.33 -5.87
CA THR A 159 38.84 -7.77 -5.67
C THR A 159 40.07 -8.26 -6.44
N TYR A 160 40.92 -9.04 -5.78
CA TYR A 160 42.16 -9.58 -6.32
C TYR A 160 42.14 -11.10 -6.27
N THR A 161 42.18 -11.75 -7.44
CA THR A 161 42.12 -13.21 -7.59
C THR A 161 43.48 -13.76 -7.99
N TYR A 162 44.09 -14.56 -7.09
CA TYR A 162 45.39 -15.20 -7.24
C TYR A 162 45.20 -16.67 -7.62
N ASN A 163 45.42 -17.01 -8.89
CA ASN A 163 45.30 -18.38 -9.38
C ASN A 163 46.66 -19.11 -9.35
N PHE A 164 46.70 -20.28 -8.73
CA PHE A 164 47.92 -21.09 -8.60
C PHE A 164 48.03 -22.05 -9.79
N THR A 165 48.96 -21.78 -10.71
CA THR A 165 49.23 -22.64 -11.89
C THR A 165 49.74 -24.04 -11.53
N THR A 166 50.18 -24.23 -10.30
CA THR A 166 50.46 -25.53 -9.69
C THR A 166 50.01 -25.43 -8.23
N PRO A 167 49.19 -26.36 -7.71
CA PRO A 167 48.66 -26.26 -6.35
C PRO A 167 49.76 -26.15 -5.30
N SER A 168 49.52 -25.35 -4.26
CA SER A 168 50.52 -25.08 -3.21
C SER A 168 50.04 -25.51 -1.82
N ASP A 169 50.94 -26.01 -0.99
CA ASP A 169 50.65 -26.41 0.40
C ASP A 169 50.89 -25.30 1.43
N SER A 170 51.09 -24.07 0.95
CA SER A 170 51.30 -22.87 1.75
C SER A 170 51.22 -21.60 0.92
N PHE A 171 50.83 -20.49 1.55
CA PHE A 171 50.82 -19.17 0.95
C PHE A 171 51.42 -18.12 1.89
N TYR A 172 52.01 -17.09 1.29
CA TYR A 172 52.58 -15.93 1.98
C TYR A 172 52.04 -14.65 1.35
N PHE A 173 51.16 -13.95 2.08
CA PHE A 173 50.54 -12.71 1.65
C PHE A 173 51.13 -11.55 2.46
N ILE A 174 51.74 -10.57 1.81
CA ILE A 174 52.51 -9.49 2.48
C ILE A 174 52.11 -8.11 1.94
N ASN A 175 51.90 -7.16 2.84
CA ASN A 175 51.87 -5.74 2.50
C ASN A 175 53.31 -5.24 2.34
N ASN A 176 53.85 -5.29 1.13
CA ASN A 176 55.25 -4.93 0.86
C ASN A 176 55.48 -3.41 0.75
N GLN A 177 54.49 -2.59 1.13
CA GLN A 177 54.61 -1.13 1.16
C GLN A 177 55.32 -0.65 2.43
N THR A 178 56.06 0.45 2.32
CA THR A 178 56.88 1.01 3.41
C THR A 178 56.15 2.02 4.30
N LYS A 179 54.93 2.44 3.93
CA LYS A 179 54.16 3.49 4.62
C LYS A 179 52.65 3.28 4.67
N ASN A 180 52.08 2.56 3.70
CA ASN A 180 50.64 2.41 3.56
C ASN A 180 50.17 1.10 4.21
N ARG A 181 49.08 1.16 4.98
CA ARG A 181 48.34 -0.01 5.44
C ARG A 181 47.32 -0.44 4.38
N GLN A 182 46.98 -1.72 4.35
CA GLN A 182 45.89 -2.24 3.53
C GLN A 182 44.74 -2.66 4.43
N HIS A 183 43.50 -2.29 4.07
CA HIS A 183 42.30 -2.80 4.71
C HIS A 183 41.66 -3.87 3.83
N ILE A 184 41.19 -4.95 4.46
CA ILE A 184 40.72 -6.18 3.81
C ILE A 184 39.33 -6.51 4.36
N TYR A 185 38.37 -6.69 3.46
CA TYR A 185 37.01 -7.14 3.80
C TYR A 185 36.99 -8.66 4.01
N PHE A 186 37.59 -9.43 3.11
CA PHE A 186 37.76 -10.88 3.28
C PHE A 186 38.91 -11.44 2.42
N ILE A 187 39.35 -12.65 2.77
CA ILE A 187 40.22 -13.52 1.97
C ILE A 187 39.63 -14.93 1.92
N ASP A 188 39.33 -15.44 0.72
CA ASP A 188 38.87 -16.81 0.49
C ASP A 188 40.00 -17.68 -0.04
N ILE A 189 40.21 -18.85 0.58
CA ILE A 189 41.25 -19.83 0.21
C ILE A 189 40.57 -21.09 -0.30
N TYR A 190 40.86 -21.47 -1.54
CA TYR A 190 40.35 -22.69 -2.18
C TYR A 190 41.44 -23.76 -2.17
N TYR A 191 41.16 -24.91 -1.56
CA TYR A 191 42.15 -25.96 -1.26
C TYR A 191 41.53 -27.37 -1.34
N THR A 192 42.36 -28.41 -1.45
CA THR A 192 41.91 -29.81 -1.64
C THR A 192 42.39 -30.76 -0.53
N GLY A 193 43.05 -30.22 0.49
CA GLY A 193 43.51 -30.92 1.67
C GLY A 193 42.40 -31.29 2.68
N ALA A 194 42.81 -32.01 3.73
CA ALA A 194 41.97 -32.23 4.91
C ALA A 194 41.62 -30.90 5.60
N GLU A 195 40.49 -30.89 6.30
CA GLU A 195 39.94 -29.70 6.95
C GLU A 195 40.89 -29.05 7.96
N VAL A 196 40.87 -27.72 7.96
CA VAL A 196 41.70 -26.87 8.79
C VAL A 196 40.85 -26.30 9.93
N SER A 197 41.13 -26.71 11.16
CA SER A 197 40.33 -26.31 12.33
C SER A 197 40.56 -24.85 12.73
N GLY A 198 39.46 -24.13 13.00
CA GLY A 198 39.48 -22.75 13.50
C GLY A 198 38.73 -21.72 12.64
N GLY A 199 38.06 -22.13 11.57
CA GLY A 199 37.09 -21.32 10.83
C GLY A 199 36.08 -22.23 10.13
N SER A 200 34.95 -21.68 9.70
CA SER A 200 33.88 -22.45 9.04
C SER A 200 34.35 -22.95 7.67
N SER A 201 34.53 -24.26 7.56
CA SER A 201 34.56 -24.94 6.26
C SER A 201 33.12 -25.05 5.74
N SER A 202 32.76 -24.20 4.79
CA SER A 202 31.53 -24.35 4.03
C SER A 202 31.67 -25.50 3.02
N GLU A 203 31.51 -26.74 3.51
CA GLU A 203 30.93 -27.79 2.66
C GLU A 203 29.48 -27.37 2.35
N PRO A 204 28.98 -27.59 1.11
CA PRO A 204 27.57 -27.37 0.81
C PRO A 204 26.75 -28.43 1.56
N GLY A 205 26.16 -28.04 2.70
CA GLY A 205 25.39 -28.93 3.56
C GLY A 205 24.05 -29.27 2.93
N SER A 206 23.80 -30.57 2.70
CA SER A 206 22.45 -31.07 2.53
C SER A 206 21.74 -31.03 3.88
N HIS A 207 20.63 -30.27 4.00
CA HIS A 207 19.86 -30.16 5.24
C HIS A 207 18.43 -30.64 5.03
N ALA A 208 18.01 -31.65 5.80
CA ALA A 208 16.65 -32.16 5.78
C ALA A 208 15.85 -31.63 6.99
N TYR A 209 14.89 -30.74 6.71
CA TYR A 209 13.73 -30.37 7.52
C TYR A 209 13.88 -30.02 9.02
N THR A 210 13.65 -28.75 9.37
CA THR A 210 12.32 -28.33 9.92
C THR A 210 12.15 -26.82 10.09
N SER A 211 13.22 -26.03 9.94
CA SER A 211 13.20 -24.56 9.93
C SER A 211 14.42 -24.02 9.18
N PHE A 212 14.33 -22.82 8.60
CA PHE A 212 15.51 -22.05 8.21
C PHE A 212 16.42 -21.81 9.43
N GLU A 213 17.74 -21.81 9.27
CA GLU A 213 18.64 -21.44 10.37
C GLU A 213 18.54 -19.93 10.64
N SER A 214 18.93 -19.49 11.84
CA SER A 214 18.79 -18.06 12.20
C SER A 214 19.62 -17.13 11.30
N SER A 215 20.71 -17.62 10.70
CA SER A 215 21.49 -16.90 9.68
C SER A 215 20.73 -16.66 8.40
N ASP A 216 19.91 -17.63 7.99
CA ASP A 216 19.21 -17.63 6.72
C ASP A 216 17.94 -16.79 6.85
N ILE A 217 17.28 -16.85 8.02
CA ILE A 217 16.22 -15.91 8.43
C ILE A 217 16.76 -14.47 8.52
N GLU A 218 17.97 -14.26 9.06
CA GLU A 218 18.57 -12.92 9.12
C GLU A 218 18.94 -12.40 7.73
N LEU A 219 19.40 -13.27 6.82
CA LEU A 219 19.66 -12.93 5.42
C LEU A 219 18.36 -12.63 4.66
N LEU A 220 17.33 -13.47 4.78
CA LEU A 220 15.99 -13.26 4.24
C LEU A 220 15.41 -11.91 4.71
N ASN A 221 15.39 -11.66 6.02
CA ASN A 221 14.88 -10.39 6.56
C ASN A 221 15.71 -9.17 6.11
N LYS A 222 17.03 -9.32 5.87
CA LYS A 222 17.89 -8.26 5.33
C LYS A 222 17.72 -8.01 3.83
N THR A 223 17.31 -9.01 3.07
CA THR A 223 17.15 -8.92 1.60
C THR A 223 15.71 -8.58 1.20
N PHE A 224 14.70 -9.09 1.92
CA PHE A 224 13.29 -9.04 1.52
C PHE A 224 12.36 -8.37 2.56
N GLY A 225 12.87 -7.92 3.71
CA GLY A 225 12.10 -7.16 4.71
C GLY A 225 11.01 -7.91 5.48
N THR A 226 10.63 -9.12 5.06
CA THR A 226 9.59 -9.97 5.68
C THR A 226 10.03 -11.43 5.77
N THR A 227 9.35 -12.21 6.62
CA THR A 227 9.54 -13.66 6.72
C THR A 227 8.54 -14.37 5.81
N ILE A 228 9.01 -14.91 4.68
CA ILE A 228 8.18 -15.64 3.72
C ILE A 228 7.61 -16.91 4.40
N PRO A 229 6.29 -17.18 4.34
CA PRO A 229 5.62 -18.20 5.16
C PRO A 229 5.77 -19.63 4.60
N PHE A 230 6.99 -20.05 4.25
CA PHE A 230 7.26 -21.46 3.96
C PHE A 230 7.60 -22.23 5.24
N ALA A 231 6.62 -23.02 5.67
CA ALA A 231 6.90 -24.26 6.38
C ALA A 231 7.88 -25.11 5.54
N PRO A 232 8.77 -25.89 6.17
CA PRO A 232 10.04 -26.34 5.60
C PRO A 232 9.93 -27.15 4.30
N CYS A 233 11.00 -27.17 3.51
CA CYS A 233 11.15 -27.85 2.21
C CYS A 233 12.18 -29.00 2.26
N ASP A 234 12.14 -29.92 1.28
CA ASP A 234 13.04 -31.09 1.17
C ASP A 234 14.46 -30.71 0.80
N TYR A 235 14.58 -29.67 -0.03
CA TYR A 235 15.82 -29.12 -0.49
C TYR A 235 15.63 -27.63 -0.74
N TYR A 236 16.64 -26.83 -0.41
CA TYR A 236 16.80 -25.50 -0.96
C TYR A 236 18.28 -25.17 -1.12
N GLU A 237 18.59 -24.24 -2.02
CA GLU A 237 19.91 -23.70 -2.31
C GLU A 237 19.84 -22.19 -2.43
N LEU A 238 20.79 -21.49 -1.81
CA LEU A 238 20.97 -20.05 -2.02
C LEU A 238 21.71 -19.84 -3.35
N ILE A 239 21.06 -19.18 -4.31
CA ILE A 239 21.66 -18.79 -5.59
C ILE A 239 22.51 -17.53 -5.34
N PRO A 240 23.84 -17.61 -5.43
CA PRO A 240 24.71 -16.46 -5.21
C PRO A 240 24.64 -15.50 -6.39
N TYR A 241 24.83 -14.20 -6.10
CA TYR A 241 24.86 -13.08 -7.06
C TYR A 241 25.51 -13.46 -8.39
N ALA A 242 24.69 -13.70 -9.41
CA ALA A 242 25.14 -13.96 -10.76
C ALA A 242 25.70 -12.67 -11.40
N ALA A 243 26.33 -12.76 -12.58
CA ALA A 243 26.86 -11.58 -13.28
C ALA A 243 25.76 -10.60 -13.75
N ASP A 244 24.52 -11.03 -13.58
CA ASP A 244 23.24 -10.54 -14.07
C ASP A 244 22.54 -9.64 -13.03
N GLY A 245 22.88 -9.75 -11.74
CA GLY A 245 22.31 -8.94 -10.65
C GLY A 245 21.39 -9.68 -9.66
N TYR A 246 21.02 -10.93 -9.95
CA TYR A 246 20.07 -11.69 -9.14
C TYR A 246 20.68 -12.38 -7.91
N VAL A 247 20.04 -12.26 -6.75
CA VAL A 247 20.23 -13.11 -5.56
C VAL A 247 18.95 -13.89 -5.32
N GLY A 248 19.02 -15.19 -5.02
CA GLY A 248 17.80 -15.99 -4.92
C GLY A 248 17.87 -17.23 -4.04
N ILE A 249 16.73 -17.89 -3.91
CA ILE A 249 16.56 -19.19 -3.24
C ILE A 249 15.77 -20.10 -4.18
N GLN A 250 16.34 -21.25 -4.57
CA GLN A 250 15.62 -22.32 -5.27
C GLN A 250 15.40 -23.50 -4.33
N GLY A 251 14.34 -24.27 -4.51
CA GLY A 251 14.07 -25.45 -3.69
C GLY A 251 12.88 -26.28 -4.14
N TYR A 252 12.67 -27.41 -3.45
CA TYR A 252 11.55 -28.30 -3.74
C TYR A 252 11.03 -29.06 -2.52
N PHE A 253 9.86 -29.68 -2.68
CA PHE A 253 9.18 -30.56 -1.74
C PHE A 253 8.81 -31.88 -2.44
N GLU A 254 9.06 -33.03 -1.82
CA GLU A 254 8.72 -34.36 -2.36
C GLU A 254 7.36 -34.88 -1.86
N GLY A 255 6.68 -35.69 -2.68
CA GLY A 255 5.48 -36.42 -2.30
C GLY A 255 4.20 -35.57 -2.19
N VAL A 256 4.27 -34.27 -2.50
CA VAL A 256 3.13 -33.34 -2.47
C VAL A 256 2.00 -33.83 -3.40
N THR A 257 0.77 -33.87 -2.91
CA THR A 257 -0.38 -34.17 -3.77
C THR A 257 -0.83 -32.92 -4.54
N GLN A 258 -1.44 -33.12 -5.72
CA GLN A 258 -2.01 -32.03 -6.50
C GLN A 258 -3.02 -31.18 -5.70
N ALA A 259 -3.71 -31.78 -4.71
CA ALA A 259 -4.66 -31.07 -3.86
C ALA A 259 -3.96 -30.16 -2.84
N GLU A 260 -2.84 -30.61 -2.25
CA GLU A 260 -2.01 -29.80 -1.36
C GLU A 260 -1.33 -28.67 -2.13
N PHE A 261 -0.74 -28.95 -3.31
CA PHE A 261 -0.21 -27.94 -4.22
C PHE A 261 -1.26 -26.87 -4.57
N ASN A 262 -2.49 -27.27 -4.93
CA ASN A 262 -3.57 -26.34 -5.20
C ASN A 262 -3.96 -25.51 -3.96
N SER A 263 -3.80 -26.05 -2.74
CA SER A 263 -4.05 -25.32 -1.50
C SER A 263 -2.96 -24.26 -1.24
N TYR A 264 -1.68 -24.61 -1.40
CA TYR A 264 -0.56 -23.66 -1.29
C TYR A 264 -0.65 -22.56 -2.35
N LYS A 265 -0.93 -22.94 -3.60
CA LYS A 265 -1.20 -21.99 -4.68
C LYS A 265 -2.36 -21.06 -4.34
N THR A 266 -3.45 -21.56 -3.75
CA THR A 266 -4.60 -20.73 -3.36
C THR A 266 -4.19 -19.69 -2.31
N ALA A 267 -3.39 -20.08 -1.31
CA ALA A 267 -2.87 -19.15 -0.30
C ALA A 267 -1.98 -18.05 -0.92
N LEU A 268 -1.13 -18.38 -1.89
CA LEU A 268 -0.28 -17.41 -2.60
C LEU A 268 -1.09 -16.50 -3.56
N THR A 269 -2.12 -17.04 -4.20
CA THR A 269 -3.01 -16.30 -5.13
C THR A 269 -3.91 -15.30 -4.41
N TYR A 270 -4.07 -15.41 -3.08
CA TYR A 270 -4.76 -14.43 -2.25
C TYR A 270 -3.92 -13.16 -1.99
N SER A 271 -2.65 -13.13 -2.38
CA SER A 271 -1.74 -12.00 -2.11
C SER A 271 -1.17 -11.34 -3.38
N TYR A 272 -0.95 -12.08 -4.47
CA TYR A 272 -0.34 -11.56 -5.72
C TYR A 272 -0.91 -12.28 -6.97
N SER A 273 -0.82 -11.71 -8.18
CA SER A 273 -1.51 -12.25 -9.37
C SER A 273 -0.66 -12.38 -10.66
N GLY A 274 -0.58 -13.61 -11.20
CA GLY A 274 0.05 -13.93 -12.48
C GLY A 274 -0.01 -15.44 -12.83
N SER A 275 -0.01 -15.81 -14.12
CA SER A 275 0.23 -17.19 -14.59
C SER A 275 0.50 -17.24 -16.09
N ASP A 276 1.47 -18.05 -16.52
CA ASP A 276 1.74 -18.34 -17.94
C ASP A 276 1.85 -19.87 -18.19
N THR A 277 1.91 -20.29 -19.45
CA THR A 277 2.01 -21.71 -19.84
C THR A 277 3.13 -21.88 -20.86
N ASP A 278 4.06 -22.81 -20.62
CA ASP A 278 5.17 -22.99 -21.54
C ASP A 278 4.79 -23.75 -22.83
N GLN A 279 5.77 -23.93 -23.70
CA GLN A 279 5.59 -24.59 -25.00
C GLN A 279 5.32 -26.10 -24.91
N ASN A 280 5.49 -26.72 -23.73
CA ASN A 280 5.19 -28.12 -23.45
C ASN A 280 3.79 -28.30 -22.85
N GLY A 281 3.19 -27.22 -22.33
CA GLY A 281 1.89 -27.21 -21.67
C GLY A 281 1.98 -27.37 -20.15
N ASP A 282 3.17 -27.23 -19.58
CA ASP A 282 3.37 -27.17 -18.14
C ASP A 282 2.98 -25.76 -17.63
N LEU A 283 2.35 -25.70 -16.45
CA LEU A 283 1.75 -24.48 -15.90
C LEU A 283 2.73 -23.78 -14.96
N TRP A 284 3.13 -22.56 -15.34
CA TRP A 284 4.07 -21.74 -14.59
C TRP A 284 3.31 -20.62 -13.87
N TYR A 285 3.52 -20.47 -12.57
CA TYR A 285 3.00 -19.34 -11.81
C TYR A 285 4.16 -18.46 -11.40
N TYR A 286 4.29 -17.32 -12.09
CA TYR A 286 5.17 -16.23 -11.70
C TYR A 286 4.34 -15.23 -10.88
N TYR A 287 4.93 -14.71 -9.82
CA TYR A 287 4.38 -13.63 -9.01
C TYR A 287 5.42 -12.50 -8.96
N ASP A 288 5.06 -11.37 -9.54
CA ASP A 288 5.76 -10.10 -9.42
C ASP A 288 5.34 -9.50 -8.07
N ILE A 289 6.28 -9.45 -7.11
CA ILE A 289 6.04 -8.86 -5.78
C ILE A 289 6.42 -7.37 -5.81
N ASP A 290 7.46 -7.04 -6.57
CA ASP A 290 7.82 -5.70 -7.04
C ASP A 290 8.69 -5.80 -8.31
N ASP A 291 9.00 -4.67 -8.97
CA ASP A 291 9.85 -4.53 -10.18
C ASP A 291 11.24 -5.21 -10.09
N LYS A 292 11.60 -5.83 -8.96
CA LYS A 292 12.87 -6.52 -8.68
C LYS A 292 12.69 -7.93 -8.12
N THR A 293 11.52 -8.33 -7.66
CA THR A 293 11.32 -9.55 -6.87
C THR A 293 10.37 -10.52 -7.55
N TYR A 294 10.91 -11.65 -7.97
CA TYR A 294 10.21 -12.68 -8.74
C TYR A 294 10.05 -13.96 -7.90
N PHE A 295 8.86 -14.53 -7.91
CA PHE A 295 8.57 -15.82 -7.29
C PHE A 295 7.95 -16.78 -8.30
N ASP A 296 8.67 -17.84 -8.64
CA ASP A 296 8.26 -18.87 -9.60
C ASP A 296 7.92 -20.18 -8.88
N ILE A 297 6.80 -20.81 -9.23
CA ILE A 297 6.46 -22.15 -8.75
C ILE A 297 5.95 -23.09 -9.84
N ASN A 298 6.32 -24.38 -9.72
CA ASN A 298 5.91 -25.44 -10.64
C ASN A 298 5.65 -26.77 -9.89
N PHE A 299 4.76 -27.59 -10.42
CA PHE A 299 4.48 -28.95 -9.94
C PHE A 299 4.87 -29.97 -11.01
N SER A 300 5.81 -30.87 -10.68
CA SER A 300 6.32 -31.89 -11.60
C SER A 300 6.15 -33.30 -11.04
N THR A 301 6.29 -34.33 -11.89
CA THR A 301 6.30 -35.73 -11.47
C THR A 301 7.48 -36.45 -12.12
N GLU A 302 8.49 -36.85 -11.35
CA GLU A 302 9.65 -37.59 -11.82
C GLU A 302 9.73 -38.97 -11.16
N ASP A 303 10.01 -40.01 -11.95
CA ASP A 303 10.08 -41.43 -11.55
C ASP A 303 8.90 -41.97 -10.70
N GLY A 304 7.75 -41.28 -10.72
CA GLY A 304 6.53 -41.62 -9.98
C GLY A 304 6.37 -40.92 -8.63
N THR A 305 7.31 -40.05 -8.26
CA THR A 305 7.22 -39.11 -7.14
C THR A 305 6.76 -37.75 -7.67
N ASN A 306 5.85 -37.09 -6.94
CA ASN A 306 5.46 -35.71 -7.23
C ASN A 306 6.38 -34.72 -6.52
N TYR A 307 6.66 -33.60 -7.16
CA TYR A 307 7.50 -32.53 -6.65
C TYR A 307 6.77 -31.20 -6.77
N PHE A 308 6.88 -30.37 -5.75
CA PHE A 308 6.56 -28.94 -5.81
C PHE A 308 7.87 -28.17 -5.76
N ASN A 309 8.20 -27.45 -6.82
CA ASN A 309 9.43 -26.68 -6.97
C ASN A 309 9.11 -25.19 -6.82
N PHE A 310 10.02 -24.44 -6.21
CA PHE A 310 9.92 -22.99 -6.04
C PHE A 310 11.28 -22.33 -6.29
N ASP A 311 11.27 -21.20 -6.99
CA ASP A 311 12.40 -20.31 -7.10
C ASP A 311 11.98 -18.90 -6.66
N ILE A 312 12.88 -18.18 -5.98
CA ILE A 312 12.68 -16.81 -5.51
C ILE A 312 13.90 -16.00 -5.93
N TYR A 313 13.73 -14.88 -6.61
CA TYR A 313 14.82 -14.04 -7.12
C TYR A 313 14.63 -12.56 -6.73
N TYR A 314 15.73 -11.86 -6.49
CA TYR A 314 15.81 -10.42 -6.26
C TYR A 314 16.84 -9.77 -7.19
N GLU A 315 16.43 -8.81 -8.01
CA GLU A 315 17.28 -8.04 -8.92
C GLU A 315 17.81 -6.76 -8.27
N ASP A 316 19.10 -6.73 -7.91
CA ASP A 316 19.77 -5.48 -7.52
C ASP A 316 20.04 -4.64 -8.77
N GLY A 317 19.10 -3.72 -9.06
CA GLY A 317 18.89 -2.95 -10.29
C GLY A 317 20.08 -2.17 -10.87
N THR A 318 21.13 -2.90 -11.26
CA THR A 318 22.33 -2.42 -11.93
C THR A 318 22.60 -3.15 -13.25
N GLY A 319 21.75 -4.12 -13.60
CA GLY A 319 21.69 -4.77 -14.91
C GLY A 319 21.14 -3.82 -15.98
N GLY A 320 22.03 -3.18 -16.74
CA GLY A 320 21.67 -2.26 -17.83
C GLY A 320 21.05 -2.93 -19.06
N GLY A 321 19.82 -3.43 -18.94
CA GLY A 321 18.96 -3.88 -20.05
C GLY A 321 18.09 -2.75 -20.59
N GLY A 322 18.20 -2.44 -21.89
CA GLY A 322 17.57 -1.25 -22.48
C GLY A 322 16.05 -1.35 -22.69
N GLY A 323 15.27 -1.10 -21.63
CA GLY A 323 13.86 -0.68 -21.69
C GLY A 323 13.71 0.66 -20.98
N GLY A 324 12.96 1.61 -21.56
CA GLY A 324 12.83 2.95 -20.98
C GLY A 324 11.91 2.96 -19.76
N SER A 325 12.46 2.83 -18.55
CA SER A 325 11.69 2.99 -17.32
C SER A 325 11.47 4.46 -16.97
N THR A 326 10.20 4.82 -16.82
CA THR A 326 9.80 5.91 -15.92
C THR A 326 10.15 5.46 -14.51
N GLY A 327 11.10 6.13 -13.85
CA GLY A 327 11.52 5.75 -12.50
C GLY A 327 10.35 5.82 -11.52
N ASN A 328 9.94 4.67 -10.99
CA ASN A 328 8.86 4.55 -10.01
C ASN A 328 9.31 5.20 -8.68
N TYR A 329 8.41 5.98 -8.07
CA TYR A 329 8.74 6.81 -6.89
C TYR A 329 9.07 6.01 -5.61
N TRP A 330 8.85 4.70 -5.63
CA TRP A 330 8.99 3.79 -4.49
C TRP A 330 10.43 3.47 -4.09
N ASP A 331 11.42 3.72 -4.96
CA ASP A 331 12.86 3.60 -4.64
C ASP A 331 13.33 4.49 -3.46
N GLN A 332 12.47 5.37 -2.93
CA GLN A 332 12.75 6.25 -1.80
C GLN A 332 11.91 5.97 -0.54
N VAL A 333 11.03 4.98 -0.56
CA VAL A 333 10.24 4.53 0.61
C VAL A 333 10.90 3.29 1.21
N THR A 334 11.19 3.32 2.51
CA THR A 334 11.57 2.11 3.27
C THR A 334 10.53 1.87 4.34
N THR A 335 9.79 0.76 4.23
CA THR A 335 8.84 0.33 5.26
C THR A 335 9.60 -0.18 6.47
N ASN A 336 9.29 0.38 7.64
CA ASN A 336 9.93 0.05 8.92
C ASN A 336 9.10 -0.96 9.73
N ALA A 337 7.77 -0.85 9.70
CA ALA A 337 6.83 -1.74 10.38
C ALA A 337 5.38 -1.54 9.89
N ILE A 338 4.55 -2.57 10.03
CA ILE A 338 3.08 -2.42 10.09
C ILE A 338 2.66 -2.64 11.55
N TYR A 339 1.76 -1.82 12.07
CA TYR A 339 1.24 -1.92 13.43
C TYR A 339 -0.21 -2.42 13.41
N THR A 340 -0.44 -3.56 14.07
CA THR A 340 -1.76 -4.16 14.27
C THR A 340 -2.00 -4.44 15.77
N ASN A 341 -3.25 -4.69 16.12
CA ASN A 341 -3.65 -5.19 17.43
C ASN A 341 -3.67 -6.73 17.51
N GLU A 342 -3.16 -7.45 16.50
CA GLU A 342 -3.22 -8.91 16.46
C GLU A 342 -2.59 -9.55 17.72
N GLY A 343 -3.27 -10.56 18.28
CA GLY A 343 -2.80 -11.33 19.43
C GLY A 343 -2.74 -10.59 20.77
N LYS A 344 -3.20 -9.34 20.87
CA LYS A 344 -3.20 -8.57 22.14
C LYS A 344 -4.29 -9.00 23.12
N GLY A 345 -5.40 -9.58 22.63
CA GLY A 345 -6.58 -9.90 23.43
C GLY A 345 -7.25 -8.67 24.03
N ILE A 346 -8.18 -8.89 24.98
CA ILE A 346 -8.87 -7.81 25.74
C ILE A 346 -8.87 -8.07 27.25
N GLU A 347 -8.18 -9.13 27.70
CA GLU A 347 -8.22 -9.67 29.06
C GLU A 347 -7.75 -8.67 30.13
N SER A 348 -6.78 -7.83 29.78
CA SER A 348 -6.23 -6.77 30.63
C SER A 348 -7.23 -5.63 30.91
N LEU A 349 -8.22 -5.44 30.03
CA LEU A 349 -9.21 -4.36 30.11
C LEU A 349 -10.50 -4.79 30.84
N ARG A 350 -10.64 -6.09 31.13
CA ARG A 350 -11.79 -6.66 31.84
C ARG A 350 -11.91 -6.10 33.25
N ASN A 351 -13.05 -5.46 33.54
CA ASN A 351 -13.36 -4.87 34.84
C ASN A 351 -14.82 -5.13 35.28
N GLU A 352 -15.17 -4.74 36.50
CA GLU A 352 -16.47 -5.04 37.11
C GLU A 352 -17.69 -4.41 36.42
N ASN A 353 -17.50 -3.38 35.59
CA ASN A 353 -18.59 -2.76 34.83
C ASN A 353 -18.98 -3.58 33.58
N GLY A 354 -18.14 -4.54 33.16
CA GLY A 354 -18.33 -5.29 31.92
C GLY A 354 -17.99 -4.54 30.63
N TYR A 355 -17.45 -3.32 30.73
CA TYR A 355 -16.90 -2.54 29.63
C TYR A 355 -15.73 -1.68 30.10
N ALA A 356 -14.79 -1.38 29.23
CA ALA A 356 -13.72 -0.41 29.45
C ALA A 356 -14.02 0.90 28.70
N THR A 357 -13.74 2.05 29.32
CA THR A 357 -13.74 3.34 28.60
C THR A 357 -12.43 3.47 27.84
N LEU A 358 -12.54 3.66 26.53
CA LEU A 358 -11.42 3.93 25.64
C LEU A 358 -11.22 5.44 25.52
N ASP A 359 -9.95 5.86 25.45
CA ASP A 359 -9.54 7.23 25.11
C ASP A 359 -8.47 7.14 24.02
N PHE A 360 -8.80 7.56 22.81
CA PHE A 360 -7.93 7.47 21.64
C PHE A 360 -6.75 8.46 21.72
N ASN A 361 -6.80 9.47 22.60
CA ASN A 361 -5.66 10.34 22.88
C ASN A 361 -4.49 9.59 23.56
N ASN A 362 -4.71 8.37 24.07
CA ASN A 362 -3.65 7.49 24.55
C ASN A 362 -2.83 6.85 23.41
N GLY A 363 -3.26 7.01 22.14
CA GLY A 363 -2.49 6.63 20.97
C GLY A 363 -1.08 7.22 21.00
N THR A 364 -0.06 6.37 20.89
CA THR A 364 1.36 6.77 20.92
C THR A 364 2.03 6.72 19.54
N LYS A 365 1.35 6.15 18.55
CA LYS A 365 1.76 6.15 17.14
C LYS A 365 1.20 7.36 16.41
N VAL A 366 -0.13 7.44 16.38
CA VAL A 366 -0.96 8.50 15.81
C VAL A 366 -2.18 8.62 16.73
N LYS A 367 -2.55 9.82 17.18
CA LYS A 367 -3.78 10.03 17.99
C LYS A 367 -5.02 10.28 17.15
N ASN A 368 -4.83 11.01 16.05
CA ASN A 368 -5.83 11.38 15.07
C ASN A 368 -5.10 11.82 13.79
N LEU A 369 -5.84 12.13 12.75
CA LEU A 369 -5.36 12.42 11.40
C LEU A 369 -4.32 13.54 11.32
N THR A 370 -4.34 14.54 12.20
CA THR A 370 -3.35 15.64 12.17
C THR A 370 -1.93 15.20 12.57
N GLU A 371 -1.77 13.96 13.06
CA GLU A 371 -0.47 13.33 13.33
C GLU A 371 -0.04 12.34 12.23
N GLN A 372 -0.84 12.13 11.16
CA GLN A 372 -0.49 11.26 10.04
C GLN A 372 0.42 11.96 9.03
N GLY A 373 1.41 11.24 8.49
CA GLY A 373 2.48 11.78 7.66
C GLY A 373 2.02 12.46 6.37
N ASN A 374 1.04 11.88 5.68
CA ASN A 374 0.46 12.43 4.45
C ASN A 374 -0.47 13.63 4.70
N TYR A 375 -0.94 13.81 5.94
CA TYR A 375 -1.83 14.91 6.33
C TYR A 375 -1.13 16.03 7.12
N VAL A 376 0.18 15.93 7.35
CA VAL A 376 0.98 17.03 7.93
C VAL A 376 0.79 18.30 7.07
N ASP A 377 0.52 19.43 7.71
CA ASP A 377 0.18 20.73 7.08
C ASP A 377 -1.07 20.70 6.15
N GLY A 378 -2.00 19.76 6.39
CA GLY A 378 -3.35 19.77 5.84
C GLY A 378 -4.31 20.66 6.65
N CYS A 379 -5.58 20.71 6.22
CA CYS A 379 -6.61 21.54 6.84
C CYS A 379 -6.85 21.17 8.33
N PRO A 380 -6.89 22.11 9.28
CA PRO A 380 -7.21 21.79 10.67
C PRO A 380 -8.65 21.26 10.78
N THR A 381 -8.80 20.03 11.30
CA THR A 381 -10.11 19.37 11.46
C THR A 381 -10.98 19.98 12.56
N LYS A 382 -10.50 20.99 13.29
CA LYS A 382 -11.19 21.66 14.40
C LYS A 382 -10.85 23.14 14.46
N GLY A 383 -11.72 23.93 15.09
CA GLY A 383 -11.57 25.36 15.29
C GLY A 383 -12.36 26.18 14.28
N ASP A 384 -12.07 27.48 14.25
CA ASP A 384 -12.61 28.41 13.26
C ASP A 384 -11.64 28.48 12.07
N VAL A 385 -12.05 27.96 10.91
CA VAL A 385 -11.18 27.77 9.74
C VAL A 385 -11.69 28.62 8.58
N ASN A 386 -10.83 29.51 8.06
CA ASN A 386 -11.14 30.25 6.84
C ASN A 386 -10.66 29.47 5.61
N VAL A 387 -11.54 29.32 4.62
CA VAL A 387 -11.25 28.62 3.36
C VAL A 387 -11.28 29.62 2.22
N LEU A 388 -10.22 29.68 1.40
CA LEU A 388 -10.19 30.56 0.23
C LEU A 388 -10.97 29.92 -0.93
N VAL A 389 -11.91 30.64 -1.54
CA VAL A 389 -12.62 30.16 -2.75
C VAL A 389 -12.27 31.01 -3.96
N ILE A 390 -11.76 30.39 -5.02
CA ILE A 390 -11.34 31.04 -6.27
C ILE A 390 -12.33 30.70 -7.40
N PRO A 391 -13.25 31.61 -7.78
CA PRO A 391 -14.18 31.38 -8.88
C PRO A 391 -13.51 31.69 -10.23
N VAL A 392 -13.38 30.69 -11.09
CA VAL A 392 -12.61 30.77 -12.35
C VAL A 392 -13.50 30.77 -13.59
N GLU A 393 -13.34 31.76 -14.47
CA GLU A 393 -13.97 31.78 -15.79
C GLU A 393 -12.94 31.94 -16.92
N PHE A 394 -13.20 31.32 -18.08
CA PHE A 394 -12.26 31.31 -19.21
C PHE A 394 -12.71 32.26 -20.33
N SER A 395 -11.83 32.58 -21.27
CA SER A 395 -12.13 33.52 -22.37
C SER A 395 -13.12 32.97 -23.40
N ASP A 396 -13.08 31.65 -23.62
CA ASP A 396 -14.00 30.82 -24.39
C ASP A 396 -15.23 30.36 -23.57
N LYS A 397 -15.07 30.24 -22.25
CA LYS A 397 -16.08 29.68 -21.34
C LYS A 397 -16.37 30.60 -20.17
N LYS A 398 -17.09 31.69 -20.46
CA LYS A 398 -17.51 32.71 -19.49
C LYS A 398 -18.66 32.22 -18.61
N ALA A 399 -18.72 32.75 -17.38
CA ALA A 399 -19.79 32.40 -16.45
C ALA A 399 -21.17 32.81 -17.00
N THR A 400 -22.12 31.89 -16.91
CA THR A 400 -23.51 32.14 -17.33
C THR A 400 -24.30 32.82 -16.22
N SER A 401 -25.46 33.40 -16.56
CA SER A 401 -26.37 33.98 -15.55
C SER A 401 -26.99 32.97 -14.57
N LYS A 402 -26.64 31.68 -14.67
CA LYS A 402 -27.01 30.63 -13.73
C LYS A 402 -25.87 30.27 -12.78
N GLN A 403 -24.62 30.56 -13.19
CA GLN A 403 -23.42 30.40 -12.38
C GLN A 403 -23.23 31.69 -11.57
N ASP A 404 -23.99 31.79 -10.48
CA ASP A 404 -24.05 32.97 -9.61
C ASP A 404 -23.22 32.75 -8.34
N LEU A 405 -22.27 33.65 -8.10
CA LEU A 405 -21.42 33.61 -6.92
C LEU A 405 -22.20 33.79 -5.61
N SER A 406 -23.39 34.41 -5.65
CA SER A 406 -24.27 34.46 -4.48
C SER A 406 -24.84 33.09 -4.13
N ALA A 407 -25.15 32.26 -5.13
CA ALA A 407 -25.64 30.89 -4.93
C ALA A 407 -24.51 29.93 -4.54
N LEU A 408 -23.29 30.11 -5.09
CA LEU A 408 -22.10 29.40 -4.61
C LEU A 408 -21.83 29.71 -3.13
N ASN A 409 -21.85 30.99 -2.74
CA ASN A 409 -21.71 31.37 -1.33
C ASN A 409 -22.80 30.74 -0.45
N PHE A 410 -24.04 30.70 -0.93
CA PHE A 410 -25.16 30.10 -0.21
C PHE A 410 -25.01 28.57 -0.04
N ALA A 411 -24.52 27.86 -1.06
CA ALA A 411 -24.23 26.42 -0.98
C ALA A 411 -23.10 26.08 0.01
N LEU A 412 -22.10 26.98 0.13
CA LEU A 412 -20.92 26.81 0.99
C LEU A 412 -21.16 27.29 2.44
N ASN A 413 -21.65 28.52 2.63
CA ASN A 413 -21.79 29.21 3.93
C ASN A 413 -23.24 29.28 4.46
N GLY A 414 -24.24 28.90 3.67
CA GLY A 414 -25.65 28.96 4.08
C GLY A 414 -26.21 30.38 4.17
N GLY A 415 -27.26 30.55 4.97
CA GLY A 415 -27.93 31.83 5.19
C GLY A 415 -29.41 31.68 5.54
N GLU A 416 -30.17 32.77 5.40
CA GLU A 416 -31.64 32.72 5.51
C GLU A 416 -32.23 31.90 4.35
N GLY A 417 -33.03 30.87 4.65
CA GLY A 417 -33.65 29.99 3.66
C GLY A 417 -32.80 28.78 3.24
N GLU A 418 -31.68 28.51 3.93
CA GLU A 418 -30.75 27.40 3.67
C GLU A 418 -31.44 26.02 3.55
N GLU A 419 -32.59 25.83 4.20
CA GLU A 419 -33.42 24.62 4.07
C GLU A 419 -33.95 24.36 2.64
N SER A 420 -33.77 25.32 1.72
CA SER A 420 -34.05 25.17 0.29
C SER A 420 -32.90 24.58 -0.54
N LEU A 421 -31.72 24.37 0.05
CA LEU A 421 -30.67 23.53 -0.55
C LEU A 421 -31.17 22.09 -0.68
N LYS A 422 -30.67 21.34 -1.68
CA LYS A 422 -31.14 19.97 -1.99
C LYS A 422 -31.11 19.06 -0.75
N ASN A 423 -30.08 19.23 0.08
CA ASN A 423 -29.83 18.44 1.29
C ASN A 423 -30.15 19.21 2.59
N GLY A 424 -30.86 20.35 2.52
CA GLY A 424 -31.33 21.14 3.67
C GLY A 424 -30.28 21.94 4.46
N MET A 425 -29.01 21.89 4.06
CA MET A 425 -27.89 22.56 4.73
C MET A 425 -26.74 22.89 3.77
N SER A 426 -25.93 23.89 4.13
CA SER A 426 -24.66 24.23 3.47
C SER A 426 -23.50 23.33 3.89
N VAL A 427 -22.37 23.41 3.19
CA VAL A 427 -21.13 22.70 3.55
C VAL A 427 -20.64 23.10 4.94
N SER A 428 -20.63 24.41 5.25
CA SER A 428 -20.24 24.93 6.57
C SER A 428 -21.10 24.36 7.70
N LYS A 429 -22.42 24.35 7.51
CA LYS A 429 -23.35 23.78 8.50
C LYS A 429 -23.22 22.28 8.65
N PHE A 430 -23.04 21.53 7.55
CA PHE A 430 -22.80 20.09 7.59
C PHE A 430 -21.62 19.76 8.51
N TYR A 431 -20.48 20.42 8.31
CA TYR A 431 -19.29 20.19 9.13
C TYR A 431 -19.43 20.70 10.57
N ASN A 432 -20.18 21.79 10.79
CA ASN A 432 -20.50 22.24 12.14
C ASN A 432 -21.36 21.22 12.91
N GLU A 433 -22.44 20.73 12.32
CA GLU A 433 -23.32 19.74 12.95
C GLU A 433 -22.62 18.38 13.13
N SER A 434 -21.91 17.89 12.10
CA SER A 434 -21.23 16.59 12.11
C SER A 434 -20.10 16.53 13.15
N SER A 435 -19.37 17.64 13.34
CA SER A 435 -18.30 17.76 14.34
C SER A 435 -18.79 18.06 15.76
N TYR A 436 -20.11 18.14 15.98
CA TYR A 436 -20.74 18.58 17.23
C TYR A 436 -20.28 19.99 17.67
N GLY A 437 -20.10 20.90 16.69
CA GLY A 437 -19.66 22.27 16.89
C GLY A 437 -18.15 22.44 17.14
N GLN A 438 -17.33 21.44 16.82
CA GLN A 438 -15.87 21.51 16.97
C GLN A 438 -15.16 22.13 15.76
N LEU A 439 -15.80 22.15 14.58
CA LEU A 439 -15.29 22.73 13.35
C LEU A 439 -16.28 23.78 12.83
N ASN A 440 -15.78 24.99 12.53
CA ASN A 440 -16.55 26.09 11.97
C ASN A 440 -15.86 26.55 10.69
N LEU A 441 -16.43 26.23 9.52
CA LEU A 441 -15.88 26.63 8.23
C LEU A 441 -16.44 27.98 7.76
N ASN A 442 -15.57 28.88 7.32
CA ASN A 442 -15.95 30.14 6.68
C ASN A 442 -15.30 30.25 5.30
N PHE A 443 -16.08 30.11 4.23
CA PHE A 443 -15.59 30.15 2.86
C PHE A 443 -15.55 31.61 2.34
N GLU A 444 -14.39 32.25 2.27
CA GLU A 444 -14.21 33.60 1.71
C GLU A 444 -14.00 33.51 0.19
N ILE A 445 -15.03 33.85 -0.60
CA ILE A 445 -14.90 33.93 -2.06
C ILE A 445 -14.04 35.15 -2.42
N MET A 446 -12.96 34.90 -3.16
CA MET A 446 -11.98 35.89 -3.61
C MET A 446 -12.67 37.13 -4.21
N GLY A 447 -12.23 38.33 -3.78
CA GLY A 447 -12.89 39.59 -4.16
C GLY A 447 -14.32 39.76 -3.64
N GLY A 448 -14.67 39.07 -2.54
CA GLY A 448 -15.99 39.12 -1.90
C GLY A 448 -17.11 38.53 -2.75
N GLY A 449 -16.82 37.57 -3.64
CA GLY A 449 -17.80 36.97 -4.54
C GLY A 449 -18.40 37.94 -5.57
N THR A 450 -17.72 39.04 -5.87
CA THR A 450 -18.26 40.09 -6.77
C THR A 450 -17.93 39.91 -8.25
N LYS A 451 -16.96 39.04 -8.57
CA LYS A 451 -16.50 38.77 -9.95
C LYS A 451 -15.86 37.39 -10.07
N TRP A 452 -15.76 36.93 -11.31
CA TRP A 452 -14.98 35.76 -11.71
C TRP A 452 -13.56 36.17 -12.14
N TYR A 453 -12.60 35.25 -12.00
CA TYR A 453 -11.19 35.46 -12.32
C TYR A 453 -10.80 34.68 -13.58
N SER A 454 -9.97 35.26 -14.45
CA SER A 454 -9.56 34.62 -15.72
C SER A 454 -8.06 34.34 -15.81
N PRO A 455 -7.67 33.07 -16.10
CA PRO A 455 -6.29 32.71 -16.39
C PRO A 455 -5.87 33.22 -17.79
N ASP A 456 -4.67 32.87 -18.25
CA ASP A 456 -4.08 33.41 -19.50
C ASP A 456 -4.65 32.76 -20.77
N TYR A 457 -5.13 31.52 -20.67
CA TYR A 457 -5.56 30.73 -21.81
C TYR A 457 -7.04 30.28 -21.71
N THR A 458 -7.52 29.64 -22.77
CA THR A 458 -8.89 29.10 -22.89
C THR A 458 -9.06 27.82 -22.06
N SER A 459 -10.29 27.47 -21.70
CA SER A 459 -10.59 26.17 -21.08
C SER A 459 -10.15 25.00 -21.98
N GLU A 460 -10.37 25.14 -23.29
CA GLU A 460 -9.88 24.19 -24.30
C GLU A 460 -8.35 24.04 -24.28
N PHE A 461 -7.58 25.09 -24.00
CA PHE A 461 -6.10 24.99 -23.90
C PHE A 461 -5.70 24.13 -22.70
N TYR A 462 -6.25 24.40 -21.52
CA TYR A 462 -5.90 23.68 -20.28
C TYR A 462 -6.37 22.22 -20.32
N ILE A 463 -7.57 21.95 -20.85
CA ILE A 463 -8.06 20.58 -21.08
C ILE A 463 -7.14 19.80 -22.04
N ASN A 464 -6.65 20.44 -23.11
CA ASN A 464 -5.70 19.80 -24.02
C ASN A 464 -4.30 19.64 -23.40
N GLN A 465 -3.84 20.60 -22.60
CA GLN A 465 -2.60 20.49 -21.82
C GLN A 465 -2.65 19.24 -20.93
N ASP A 466 -3.74 19.11 -20.16
CA ASP A 466 -4.00 17.99 -19.26
C ASP A 466 -3.97 16.64 -19.97
N LYS A 467 -4.85 16.46 -20.98
CA LYS A 467 -4.90 15.25 -21.82
C LYS A 467 -3.58 14.89 -22.49
N SER A 468 -2.76 15.90 -22.84
CA SER A 468 -1.45 15.68 -23.46
C SER A 468 -0.35 15.28 -22.46
N SER A 469 -0.56 15.51 -21.16
CA SER A 469 0.42 15.32 -20.09
C SER A 469 0.11 14.14 -19.17
N GLY A 470 -1.15 13.69 -19.11
CA GLY A 470 -1.60 12.63 -18.20
C GLY A 470 -1.25 12.96 -16.75
N ASP A 471 -0.76 11.97 -16.00
CA ASP A 471 -0.34 12.07 -14.59
C ASP A 471 0.78 13.11 -14.31
N SER A 472 1.36 13.71 -15.35
CA SER A 472 2.34 14.80 -15.25
C SER A 472 1.76 16.19 -15.52
N SER A 473 0.44 16.29 -15.69
CA SER A 473 -0.31 17.54 -15.82
C SER A 473 -0.07 18.47 -14.63
N THR A 474 -0.09 19.78 -14.92
CA THR A 474 -0.13 20.85 -13.91
C THR A 474 -1.09 21.96 -14.34
N ALA A 475 -2.10 21.61 -15.15
CA ALA A 475 -2.99 22.57 -15.82
C ALA A 475 -3.89 23.33 -14.81
N ASP A 476 -4.32 22.63 -13.76
CA ASP A 476 -4.94 23.17 -12.55
C ASP A 476 -4.09 24.25 -11.86
N ILE A 477 -2.84 23.94 -11.53
CA ILE A 477 -1.90 24.86 -10.89
C ILE A 477 -1.51 26.01 -11.82
N ASP A 478 -1.37 25.78 -13.13
CA ASP A 478 -1.14 26.84 -14.10
C ASP A 478 -2.31 27.83 -14.22
N ILE A 479 -3.54 27.38 -13.93
CA ILE A 479 -4.72 28.25 -13.82
C ILE A 479 -4.63 29.09 -12.55
N VAL A 480 -4.33 28.48 -11.40
CA VAL A 480 -4.18 29.18 -10.10
C VAL A 480 -3.04 30.21 -10.18
N ASP A 481 -1.85 29.81 -10.61
CA ASP A 481 -0.68 30.69 -10.73
C ASP A 481 -0.95 31.85 -11.70
N SER A 482 -1.65 31.62 -12.82
CA SER A 482 -2.04 32.69 -13.74
C SER A 482 -3.00 33.70 -13.11
N ILE A 483 -3.94 33.23 -12.28
CA ILE A 483 -4.89 34.08 -11.55
C ILE A 483 -4.17 34.85 -10.44
N MET A 484 -3.45 34.17 -9.56
CA MET A 484 -2.76 34.80 -8.43
C MET A 484 -1.70 35.80 -8.89
N LYS A 485 -0.99 35.54 -10.00
CA LYS A 485 -0.06 36.51 -10.61
C LYS A 485 -0.72 37.78 -11.15
N LYS A 486 -2.00 37.73 -11.51
CA LYS A 486 -2.77 38.89 -12.04
C LYS A 486 -3.55 39.63 -10.96
N TYR A 487 -4.04 38.90 -9.96
CA TYR A 487 -5.09 39.34 -9.05
C TYR A 487 -4.76 39.07 -7.57
N GLY A 488 -3.57 38.55 -7.26
CA GLY A 488 -3.14 38.22 -5.88
C GLY A 488 -3.22 39.41 -4.93
N ASP A 489 -2.91 40.63 -5.40
CA ASP A 489 -3.06 41.88 -4.63
C ASP A 489 -4.52 42.17 -4.17
N GLU A 490 -5.52 41.41 -4.63
CA GLU A 490 -6.93 41.52 -4.22
C GLU A 490 -7.34 40.55 -3.11
N VAL A 491 -6.44 39.65 -2.69
CA VAL A 491 -6.62 38.71 -1.58
C VAL A 491 -5.47 38.88 -0.58
N ASP A 492 -5.72 38.51 0.67
CA ASP A 492 -4.70 38.45 1.73
C ASP A 492 -4.63 37.00 2.17
N CYS A 493 -3.66 36.27 1.62
CA CYS A 493 -3.54 34.82 1.82
C CYS A 493 -3.22 34.45 3.27
N SER A 494 -2.68 35.37 4.07
CA SER A 494 -2.33 35.13 5.49
C SER A 494 -3.54 34.91 6.40
N LYS A 495 -4.76 35.17 5.92
CA LYS A 495 -6.02 34.91 6.65
C LYS A 495 -6.44 33.44 6.68
N PHE A 496 -5.88 32.63 5.78
CA PHE A 496 -6.26 31.25 5.54
C PHE A 496 -5.23 30.26 6.12
N ASP A 497 -4.43 30.72 7.08
CA ASP A 497 -3.51 29.93 7.91
C ASP A 497 -4.03 30.03 9.35
N SER A 498 -5.11 29.28 9.64
CA SER A 498 -5.91 29.44 10.86
C SER A 498 -5.21 28.84 12.07
N ASP A 499 -4.43 27.76 11.88
CA ASP A 499 -3.63 27.12 12.92
C ASP A 499 -2.23 27.77 13.12
N LYS A 500 -1.76 28.56 12.15
CA LYS A 500 -0.48 29.29 12.11
C LYS A 500 0.74 28.39 11.90
N ASN A 501 0.57 27.32 11.12
CA ASN A 501 1.65 26.45 10.67
C ASN A 501 2.47 27.07 9.51
N GLY A 502 1.95 28.11 8.84
CA GLY A 502 2.60 28.78 7.71
C GLY A 502 2.12 28.31 6.32
N VAL A 503 1.02 27.56 6.28
CA VAL A 503 0.41 26.97 5.08
C VAL A 503 -1.05 27.40 5.01
N ILE A 504 -1.58 27.52 3.79
CA ILE A 504 -3.00 27.77 3.56
C ILE A 504 -3.78 26.49 3.87
N ASP A 505 -4.65 26.54 4.88
CA ASP A 505 -5.49 25.45 5.40
C ASP A 505 -6.20 24.68 4.28
N ALA A 506 -6.91 25.41 3.41
CA ALA A 506 -7.67 24.87 2.30
C ALA A 506 -7.99 25.94 1.25
N VAL A 507 -7.97 25.54 -0.03
CA VAL A 507 -8.44 26.36 -1.16
C VAL A 507 -9.44 25.58 -2.01
N VAL A 508 -10.57 26.19 -2.36
CA VAL A 508 -11.59 25.63 -3.25
C VAL A 508 -11.59 26.39 -4.58
N ILE A 509 -11.26 25.70 -5.67
CA ILE A 509 -11.20 26.27 -7.02
C ILE A 509 -12.49 25.87 -7.75
N VAL A 510 -13.26 26.87 -8.18
CA VAL A 510 -14.59 26.65 -8.77
C VAL A 510 -14.62 27.17 -10.21
N PRO A 511 -14.25 26.33 -11.21
CA PRO A 511 -14.23 26.73 -12.61
C PRO A 511 -15.60 26.66 -13.30
N THR A 512 -15.74 27.43 -14.38
CA THR A 512 -16.84 27.31 -15.36
C THR A 512 -16.63 26.18 -16.39
N ILE A 513 -15.64 25.31 -16.19
CA ILE A 513 -15.51 24.06 -16.98
C ILE A 513 -16.77 23.21 -16.75
N SER A 514 -17.16 22.44 -17.75
CA SER A 514 -18.35 21.59 -17.67
C SER A 514 -17.93 20.16 -17.59
N ILE A 515 -18.73 19.39 -16.89
CA ILE A 515 -18.51 17.98 -16.66
C ILE A 515 -18.79 17.22 -17.96
N ASN A 516 -17.93 16.25 -18.28
CA ASN A 516 -17.92 15.52 -19.54
C ASN A 516 -17.83 14.02 -19.26
N SER A 517 -18.98 13.34 -19.20
CA SER A 517 -19.08 11.92 -18.83
C SER A 517 -18.69 10.96 -19.99
N THR A 518 -17.55 11.18 -20.63
CA THR A 518 -17.02 10.33 -21.72
C THR A 518 -15.64 9.77 -21.35
N SER A 519 -15.22 8.69 -22.00
CA SER A 519 -13.92 8.04 -21.74
C SER A 519 -12.69 8.84 -22.21
N ASP A 520 -12.89 10.07 -22.68
CA ASP A 520 -11.86 11.06 -23.03
C ASP A 520 -12.14 12.34 -22.21
N GLN A 521 -12.35 12.17 -20.90
CA GLN A 521 -12.54 13.26 -19.94
C GLN A 521 -11.18 13.76 -19.46
N SER A 522 -11.02 15.08 -19.33
CA SER A 522 -9.89 15.69 -18.60
C SER A 522 -10.20 15.73 -17.10
N ILE A 523 -9.19 15.60 -16.23
CA ILE A 523 -9.42 15.65 -14.77
C ILE A 523 -10.05 16.99 -14.36
N LEU A 524 -9.74 18.07 -15.10
CA LEU A 524 -10.33 19.40 -14.92
C LEU A 524 -11.85 19.45 -15.12
N GLU A 525 -12.43 18.46 -15.79
CA GLU A 525 -13.87 18.27 -16.03
C GLU A 525 -14.54 17.44 -14.92
N TRP A 526 -13.84 17.10 -13.83
CA TRP A 526 -14.36 16.40 -12.65
C TRP A 526 -14.07 17.17 -11.35
N ALA A 527 -14.53 16.67 -10.20
CA ALA A 527 -14.18 17.18 -8.87
C ALA A 527 -13.15 16.28 -8.20
N TYR A 528 -12.20 16.86 -7.46
CA TYR A 528 -11.15 16.12 -6.77
C TYR A 528 -10.42 17.00 -5.76
N ARG A 529 -9.77 16.38 -4.77
CA ARG A 529 -8.76 16.98 -3.88
C ARG A 529 -7.35 16.63 -4.35
N TYR A 530 -6.44 17.60 -4.39
CA TYR A 530 -5.03 17.38 -4.74
C TYR A 530 -4.09 18.34 -4.00
N TRP A 531 -2.80 18.04 -4.02
CA TRP A 531 -1.75 18.88 -3.46
C TRP A 531 -1.05 19.72 -4.54
N CYS A 532 -0.57 20.91 -4.18
CA CYS A 532 0.28 21.69 -5.04
C CYS A 532 1.63 20.99 -5.24
N THR A 533 2.01 20.77 -6.49
CA THR A 533 3.30 20.17 -6.85
C THR A 533 4.45 21.19 -6.92
N ARG A 534 4.21 22.44 -6.52
CA ARG A 534 5.14 23.57 -6.61
C ARG A 534 5.37 24.20 -5.24
N ASP A 535 6.61 24.61 -4.96
CA ASP A 535 6.95 25.46 -3.82
C ASP A 535 6.49 26.90 -4.10
N THR A 536 5.19 27.12 -3.91
CA THR A 536 4.50 28.39 -4.18
C THR A 536 3.99 28.97 -2.87
N SER A 537 4.30 30.25 -2.62
CA SER A 537 3.81 31.00 -1.46
C SER A 537 3.15 32.31 -1.87
N TYR A 538 2.08 32.65 -1.15
CA TYR A 538 1.32 33.88 -1.31
C TYR A 538 1.22 34.56 0.07
N ASP A 539 1.54 35.85 0.16
CA ASP A 539 1.62 36.63 1.41
C ASP A 539 2.47 36.00 2.55
N GLY A 540 3.40 35.11 2.21
CA GLY A 540 4.29 34.44 3.16
C GLY A 540 3.78 33.11 3.72
N VAL A 541 2.61 32.63 3.27
CA VAL A 541 2.10 31.29 3.55
C VAL A 541 2.20 30.40 2.31
N GLN A 542 2.48 29.11 2.47
CA GLN A 542 2.57 28.15 1.36
C GLN A 542 1.18 27.69 0.90
N PHE A 543 1.02 27.47 -0.40
CA PHE A 543 -0.16 26.85 -0.97
C PHE A 543 0.10 25.34 -1.12
N ASN A 544 -0.48 24.52 -0.23
CA ASN A 544 -0.19 23.07 -0.15
C ASN A 544 -1.33 22.19 -0.68
N ASP A 545 -2.59 22.39 -0.26
CA ASP A 545 -3.72 21.54 -0.65
C ASP A 545 -4.88 22.36 -1.26
N TYR A 546 -5.59 21.75 -2.21
CA TYR A 546 -6.78 22.35 -2.82
C TYR A 546 -7.83 21.32 -3.25
N LEU A 547 -9.06 21.80 -3.30
CA LEU A 547 -10.24 21.13 -3.82
C LEU A 547 -10.58 21.78 -5.17
N TRP A 548 -10.53 21.02 -6.25
CA TRP A 548 -11.02 21.44 -7.56
C TRP A 548 -12.45 20.93 -7.72
N CYS A 549 -13.43 21.83 -7.92
CA CYS A 549 -14.83 21.43 -8.14
C CYS A 549 -15.53 22.36 -9.13
N PRO A 550 -15.73 21.93 -10.39
CA PRO A 550 -16.50 22.65 -11.39
C PRO A 550 -17.88 23.09 -10.88
N TYR A 551 -18.26 24.34 -11.15
CA TYR A 551 -19.54 24.89 -10.68
C TYR A 551 -20.73 24.00 -11.11
N ASP A 552 -20.61 23.31 -12.25
CA ASP A 552 -21.67 22.46 -12.80
C ASP A 552 -22.13 21.33 -11.85
N PHE A 553 -21.33 20.94 -10.84
CA PHE A 553 -21.75 20.02 -9.76
C PHE A 553 -22.92 20.57 -8.93
N LEU A 554 -23.05 21.90 -8.79
CA LEU A 554 -24.21 22.51 -8.12
C LEU A 554 -25.56 22.23 -8.82
N PHE A 555 -25.52 21.83 -10.10
CA PHE A 555 -26.69 21.44 -10.90
C PHE A 555 -26.88 19.92 -11.02
N GLU A 556 -26.13 19.12 -10.27
CA GLU A 556 -26.27 17.66 -10.27
C GLU A 556 -27.65 17.23 -9.74
N THR A 557 -28.28 16.29 -10.45
CA THR A 557 -29.55 15.66 -10.09
C THR A 557 -29.39 14.13 -10.11
N GLU A 558 -30.37 13.41 -9.57
CA GLU A 558 -30.44 11.92 -9.60
C GLU A 558 -30.31 11.32 -11.02
N THR A 559 -30.57 12.10 -12.08
CA THR A 559 -30.49 11.68 -13.49
C THR A 559 -29.33 12.33 -14.25
N GLY A 560 -28.33 12.84 -13.52
CA GLY A 560 -27.17 13.56 -14.04
C GLY A 560 -27.34 15.08 -13.99
N TYR A 561 -26.55 15.80 -14.79
CA TYR A 561 -26.43 17.26 -14.69
C TYR A 561 -27.49 18.01 -15.51
N TYR A 562 -28.26 18.88 -14.87
CA TYR A 562 -29.26 19.69 -15.55
C TYR A 562 -29.21 21.15 -15.12
N ASN A 563 -28.55 22.00 -15.92
CA ASN A 563 -28.44 23.45 -15.63
C ASN A 563 -29.78 24.22 -15.61
N GLY A 564 -30.94 23.57 -15.80
CA GLY A 564 -32.26 24.21 -15.69
C GLY A 564 -32.90 24.15 -14.29
N THR A 565 -32.32 23.42 -13.34
CA THR A 565 -32.65 23.54 -11.91
C THR A 565 -31.89 24.70 -11.26
N ALA A 566 -32.25 25.05 -10.02
CA ALA A 566 -31.44 25.96 -9.21
C ALA A 566 -30.12 25.25 -8.79
N PRO A 567 -29.01 25.99 -8.64
CA PRO A 567 -27.72 25.42 -8.23
C PRO A 567 -27.72 25.14 -6.71
N THR A 568 -28.44 24.11 -6.28
CA THR A 568 -28.72 23.82 -4.86
C THR A 568 -28.15 22.48 -4.37
N ASN A 569 -27.48 21.70 -5.23
CA ASN A 569 -26.85 20.45 -4.83
C ASN A 569 -25.40 20.66 -4.39
N ASN A 570 -25.14 20.61 -3.09
CA ASN A 570 -23.79 20.72 -2.55
C ASN A 570 -23.16 19.38 -2.14
N TYR A 571 -23.79 18.24 -2.47
CA TYR A 571 -23.30 16.91 -2.07
C TYR A 571 -21.83 16.69 -2.43
N THR A 572 -21.44 16.89 -3.69
CA THR A 572 -20.05 16.73 -4.12
C THR A 572 -19.10 17.67 -3.38
N LEU A 573 -19.48 18.93 -3.16
CA LEU A 573 -18.64 19.86 -2.38
C LEU A 573 -18.49 19.42 -0.91
N THR A 574 -19.52 18.81 -0.32
CA THR A 574 -19.42 18.21 1.01
C THR A 574 -18.50 16.99 0.99
N HIS A 575 -18.70 16.03 0.08
CA HIS A 575 -17.86 14.83 -0.07
C HIS A 575 -16.37 15.17 -0.26
N GLU A 576 -16.06 16.02 -1.24
CA GLU A 576 -14.69 16.42 -1.57
C GLU A 576 -14.01 17.22 -0.45
N PHE A 577 -14.79 17.98 0.34
CA PHE A 577 -14.24 18.64 1.53
C PHE A 577 -13.91 17.64 2.64
N GLY A 578 -14.48 16.43 2.62
CA GLY A 578 -14.05 15.30 3.45
C GLY A 578 -12.62 14.87 3.14
N HIS A 579 -12.23 14.85 1.86
CA HIS A 579 -10.83 14.62 1.47
C HIS A 579 -9.91 15.80 1.77
N VAL A 580 -10.42 17.04 1.76
CA VAL A 580 -9.68 18.22 2.28
C VAL A 580 -9.40 18.05 3.78
N LEU A 581 -10.36 17.53 4.53
CA LEU A 581 -10.20 17.12 5.93
C LEU A 581 -9.47 15.79 6.11
N GLY A 582 -9.12 15.09 5.01
CA GLY A 582 -8.29 13.88 4.95
C GLY A 582 -8.96 12.55 5.33
N ALA A 583 -10.25 12.38 5.04
CA ALA A 583 -10.84 11.05 4.92
C ALA A 583 -10.58 10.44 3.53
N ASP A 584 -10.51 9.11 3.48
CA ASP A 584 -10.49 8.31 2.25
C ASP A 584 -11.90 8.12 1.67
N ASP A 585 -11.95 7.70 0.40
CA ASP A 585 -13.14 7.08 -0.18
C ASP A 585 -13.48 5.76 0.52
N TYR A 586 -14.76 5.55 0.86
CA TYR A 586 -15.22 4.30 1.47
C TYR A 586 -15.98 3.36 0.51
N TYR A 587 -16.15 3.76 -0.76
CA TYR A 587 -16.48 2.82 -1.84
C TYR A 587 -15.21 2.13 -2.38
N ASP A 588 -15.41 1.09 -3.20
CA ASP A 588 -14.31 0.48 -3.96
C ASP A 588 -13.95 1.39 -5.13
N SER A 589 -12.93 2.23 -4.94
CA SER A 589 -12.46 3.19 -5.96
C SER A 589 -11.75 2.55 -7.15
N SER A 590 -11.54 1.23 -7.16
CA SER A 590 -11.16 0.50 -8.38
C SER A 590 -12.35 0.13 -9.27
N TYR A 591 -13.58 0.21 -8.73
CA TYR A 591 -14.81 -0.26 -9.36
C TYR A 591 -14.78 -1.73 -9.81
N SER A 592 -13.97 -2.56 -9.13
CA SER A 592 -13.93 -4.02 -9.33
C SER A 592 -15.29 -4.69 -9.05
N GLN A 593 -16.15 -4.06 -8.23
CA GLN A 593 -17.45 -4.56 -7.77
C GLN A 593 -17.34 -5.91 -7.00
N THR A 594 -16.19 -6.16 -6.37
CA THR A 594 -15.91 -7.42 -5.67
C THR A 594 -16.42 -7.46 -4.23
N ALA A 595 -16.49 -6.31 -3.55
CA ALA A 595 -16.90 -6.18 -2.15
C ALA A 595 -18.16 -5.32 -1.97
N THR A 596 -18.97 -5.64 -0.96
CA THR A 596 -20.10 -4.80 -0.52
C THR A 596 -19.67 -4.05 0.74
N LEU A 597 -19.07 -2.87 0.54
CA LEU A 597 -18.40 -2.06 1.57
C LEU A 597 -19.42 -1.27 2.41
N LEU A 598 -19.58 0.05 2.18
CA LEU A 598 -20.65 0.84 2.81
C LEU A 598 -21.92 0.93 1.95
N ASP A 599 -21.92 0.41 0.71
CA ASP A 599 -23.11 0.25 -0.16
C ASP A 599 -23.89 1.57 -0.37
N GLY A 600 -23.16 2.69 -0.48
CA GLY A 600 -23.71 4.04 -0.61
C GLY A 600 -24.22 4.68 0.69
N ASN A 601 -23.86 4.14 1.86
CA ASN A 601 -24.41 4.57 3.16
C ASN A 601 -23.40 5.33 4.05
N ASP A 602 -22.54 6.15 3.44
CA ASP A 602 -21.76 7.19 4.08
C ASP A 602 -21.61 8.39 3.12
N VAL A 603 -21.32 9.59 3.64
CA VAL A 603 -21.02 10.77 2.82
C VAL A 603 -19.70 10.63 2.04
N MET A 604 -18.75 9.82 2.54
CA MET A 604 -17.53 9.40 1.83
C MET A 604 -17.74 8.12 1.00
N ASP A 605 -18.98 7.62 0.93
CA ASP A 605 -19.45 6.70 -0.11
C ASP A 605 -20.34 7.51 -1.08
N ALA A 606 -21.44 6.96 -1.59
CA ALA A 606 -22.31 7.55 -2.61
C ALA A 606 -23.58 8.27 -2.09
N GLY A 607 -23.77 8.40 -0.77
CA GLY A 607 -25.03 8.85 -0.16
C GLY A 607 -24.90 10.09 0.72
N PHE A 608 -25.87 11.00 0.69
CA PHE A 608 -25.90 12.09 1.67
C PHE A 608 -26.32 11.56 3.05
N GLY A 609 -25.67 12.04 4.11
CA GLY A 609 -25.94 11.76 5.51
C GLY A 609 -24.73 12.13 6.37
N ASP A 610 -24.76 11.83 7.67
CA ASP A 610 -23.64 12.13 8.58
C ASP A 610 -22.48 11.13 8.44
N HIS A 611 -21.27 11.58 8.73
CA HIS A 611 -20.07 10.73 8.81
C HIS A 611 -20.23 9.59 9.83
N ASN A 612 -19.81 8.38 9.47
CA ASN A 612 -19.74 7.24 10.39
C ASN A 612 -18.77 7.47 11.59
N PRO A 613 -18.84 6.61 12.64
CA PRO A 613 -18.00 6.76 13.84
C PRO A 613 -16.49 6.78 13.58
N TYR A 614 -15.96 5.98 12.64
CA TYR A 614 -14.53 5.94 12.36
C TYR A 614 -14.03 7.27 11.79
N SER A 615 -14.74 7.88 10.84
CA SER A 615 -14.34 9.21 10.32
C SER A 615 -14.28 10.25 11.44
N LYS A 616 -15.26 10.23 12.35
CA LYS A 616 -15.29 11.15 13.51
C LYS A 616 -14.19 10.85 14.54
N PHE A 617 -13.72 9.60 14.66
CA PHE A 617 -12.52 9.25 15.41
C PHE A 617 -11.25 9.74 14.70
N ASN A 618 -11.14 9.53 13.38
CA ASN A 618 -10.00 9.91 12.55
C ASN A 618 -9.78 11.43 12.56
N TYR A 619 -10.83 12.24 12.36
CA TYR A 619 -10.78 13.70 12.51
C TYR A 619 -10.56 14.16 13.98
N GLY A 620 -10.60 13.24 14.94
CA GLY A 620 -10.47 13.51 16.37
C GLY A 620 -11.68 14.17 17.01
N TRP A 621 -12.79 14.37 16.30
CA TRP A 621 -14.03 14.95 16.84
C TRP A 621 -14.59 14.11 18.00
N LEU A 622 -14.47 12.80 17.90
CA LEU A 622 -14.79 11.85 18.97
C LEU A 622 -13.49 11.18 19.41
N SER A 623 -13.12 11.35 20.68
CA SER A 623 -11.88 10.79 21.23
C SER A 623 -12.08 9.68 22.26
N THR A 624 -13.32 9.27 22.52
CA THR A 624 -13.65 8.23 23.50
C THR A 624 -14.74 7.30 23.01
N SER A 625 -14.67 6.03 23.38
CA SER A 625 -15.73 5.03 23.16
C SER A 625 -15.76 4.01 24.31
N ARG A 626 -16.58 2.97 24.21
CA ARG A 626 -16.73 1.92 25.25
C ARG A 626 -16.48 0.54 24.67
N LEU A 627 -15.37 -0.10 25.02
CA LEU A 627 -15.08 -1.48 24.65
C LEU A 627 -15.85 -2.45 25.54
N VAL A 628 -16.57 -3.42 24.96
CA VAL A 628 -17.24 -4.48 25.73
C VAL A 628 -16.22 -5.51 26.24
N THR A 629 -16.21 -5.77 27.55
CA THR A 629 -15.22 -6.65 28.22
C THR A 629 -15.86 -7.63 29.21
N ALA A 630 -17.15 -7.93 29.09
CA ALA A 630 -17.87 -8.76 30.05
C ALA A 630 -17.46 -10.25 29.99
N ASN A 631 -17.47 -10.95 31.12
CA ASN A 631 -17.15 -12.39 31.15
C ASN A 631 -18.33 -13.29 30.73
N ASP A 632 -19.57 -12.82 30.96
CA ASP A 632 -20.80 -13.54 30.59
C ASP A 632 -21.73 -12.61 29.79
N SER A 633 -22.18 -11.51 30.40
CA SER A 633 -23.00 -10.49 29.73
C SER A 633 -22.94 -9.13 30.43
N VAL A 634 -23.32 -8.09 29.70
CA VAL A 634 -23.53 -6.72 30.21
C VAL A 634 -24.67 -6.06 29.46
N THR A 635 -25.44 -5.20 30.13
CA THR A 635 -26.43 -4.34 29.48
C THR A 635 -25.96 -2.89 29.54
N LEU A 636 -25.90 -2.24 28.39
CA LEU A 636 -25.44 -0.86 28.22
C LEU A 636 -26.54 -0.02 27.57
N ASP A 637 -26.61 1.25 27.97
CA ASP A 637 -27.34 2.27 27.24
C ASP A 637 -26.40 2.90 26.18
N LEU A 638 -26.93 3.20 25.00
CA LEU A 638 -26.27 3.89 23.89
C LEU A 638 -27.14 5.07 23.47
N ASN A 639 -26.65 6.30 23.57
CA ASN A 639 -27.37 7.47 23.06
C ASN A 639 -27.43 7.44 21.52
N ALA A 640 -28.41 8.13 20.92
CA ALA A 640 -28.47 8.26 19.47
C ALA A 640 -27.29 9.11 18.98
N PHE A 641 -26.57 8.60 17.98
CA PHE A 641 -25.24 9.08 17.57
C PHE A 641 -25.23 10.55 17.12
N GLU A 642 -26.33 11.03 16.52
CA GLU A 642 -26.55 12.42 16.12
C GLU A 642 -26.44 13.44 17.28
N ASN A 643 -26.60 13.03 18.54
CA ASN A 643 -26.63 13.96 19.68
C ASN A 643 -25.23 14.28 20.25
N ASP A 644 -24.40 13.26 20.42
CA ASP A 644 -23.14 13.34 21.17
C ASP A 644 -22.04 12.37 20.69
N GLY A 645 -22.31 11.59 19.64
CA GLY A 645 -21.36 10.60 19.10
C GLY A 645 -21.14 9.37 19.99
N ASP A 646 -22.03 9.10 20.95
CA ASP A 646 -21.93 7.91 21.80
C ASP A 646 -21.89 6.63 20.93
N SER A 647 -20.93 5.77 21.27
CA SER A 647 -20.59 4.56 20.51
C SER A 647 -20.14 3.45 21.44
N ILE A 648 -20.27 2.20 20.98
CA ILE A 648 -19.76 1.02 21.67
C ILE A 648 -18.89 0.24 20.70
N ILE A 649 -17.70 -0.14 21.16
CA ILE A 649 -16.76 -0.98 20.42
C ILE A 649 -16.84 -2.43 20.91
N VAL A 650 -16.78 -3.35 19.96
CA VAL A 650 -16.52 -4.77 20.20
C VAL A 650 -15.24 -5.12 19.44
N ALA A 651 -14.29 -5.80 20.08
CA ALA A 651 -13.06 -6.22 19.44
C ALA A 651 -12.58 -7.54 20.04
N ASN A 652 -11.88 -8.35 19.24
CA ASN A 652 -11.23 -9.57 19.69
C ASN A 652 -9.87 -9.28 20.35
N ASN A 653 -9.18 -8.24 19.86
CA ASN A 653 -7.94 -7.73 20.42
C ASN A 653 -8.03 -6.20 20.61
N TRP A 654 -7.25 -5.64 21.54
CA TRP A 654 -7.15 -4.19 21.68
C TRP A 654 -5.74 -3.75 22.10
N ASP A 655 -5.19 -2.74 21.42
CA ASP A 655 -3.97 -2.05 21.81
C ASP A 655 -4.27 -0.55 22.04
N GLU A 656 -4.19 -0.11 23.30
CA GLU A 656 -4.40 1.30 23.65
C GLU A 656 -3.40 2.24 22.96
N THR A 657 -2.23 1.74 22.56
CA THR A 657 -1.18 2.56 21.93
C THR A 657 -1.46 2.91 20.47
N LEU A 658 -2.48 2.28 19.85
CA LEU A 658 -2.90 2.51 18.47
C LEU A 658 -4.16 3.40 18.35
N GLY A 659 -4.86 3.71 19.45
CA GLY A 659 -6.05 4.55 19.42
C GLY A 659 -7.17 3.96 18.55
N CYS A 660 -7.70 4.73 17.60
CA CYS A 660 -8.71 4.27 16.63
C CYS A 660 -8.11 3.59 15.38
N TYR A 661 -6.77 3.44 15.30
CA TYR A 661 -6.05 2.89 14.14
C TYR A 661 -5.68 1.41 14.34
N GLN A 662 -6.71 0.56 14.41
CA GLN A 662 -6.59 -0.88 14.59
C GLN A 662 -7.87 -1.59 14.09
N GLU A 663 -7.93 -2.92 14.22
CA GLU A 663 -9.10 -3.73 13.83
C GLU A 663 -10.16 -3.81 14.95
N TYR A 664 -11.42 -3.46 14.65
CA TYR A 664 -12.56 -3.57 15.58
C TYR A 664 -13.92 -3.41 14.88
N TRP A 665 -15.00 -3.74 15.61
CA TRP A 665 -16.36 -3.34 15.26
C TRP A 665 -16.81 -2.15 16.11
N VAL A 666 -17.41 -1.15 15.48
CA VAL A 666 -18.05 -0.01 16.16
C VAL A 666 -19.56 0.01 15.89
N ILE A 667 -20.31 0.17 16.97
CA ILE A 667 -21.78 0.17 17.00
C ILE A 667 -22.26 1.59 17.29
N MET A 668 -23.13 2.12 16.42
CA MET A 668 -23.87 3.36 16.63
C MET A 668 -25.36 3.10 16.76
N TYR A 669 -26.07 3.93 17.53
CA TYR A 669 -27.54 3.99 17.44
C TYR A 669 -27.93 5.07 16.42
N TYR A 670 -28.37 4.62 15.26
CA TYR A 670 -28.76 5.46 14.13
C TYR A 670 -30.21 5.94 14.24
N THR A 671 -30.43 7.23 13.97
CA THR A 671 -31.74 7.90 13.96
C THR A 671 -31.81 8.89 12.80
N LYS A 672 -32.99 9.08 12.18
CA LYS A 672 -33.21 10.04 11.08
C LYS A 672 -33.49 11.45 11.63
N THR A 673 -32.58 11.93 12.45
CA THR A 673 -32.55 13.26 13.09
C THR A 673 -31.27 13.98 12.67
N GLY A 674 -31.10 15.26 13.04
CA GLY A 674 -29.90 16.03 12.66
C GLY A 674 -29.66 16.03 11.15
N ILE A 675 -28.39 15.82 10.75
CA ILE A 675 -27.99 15.64 9.35
C ILE A 675 -28.73 14.45 8.73
N ASN A 676 -28.85 13.34 9.46
CA ASN A 676 -29.47 12.12 8.97
C ASN A 676 -30.99 12.20 8.77
N SER A 677 -31.64 13.32 9.11
CA SER A 677 -33.01 13.63 8.66
C SER A 677 -33.11 13.89 7.15
N HIS A 678 -32.00 14.23 6.49
CA HIS A 678 -31.87 14.38 5.04
C HIS A 678 -31.16 13.19 4.36
N SER A 679 -30.88 12.11 5.11
CA SER A 679 -30.08 10.98 4.62
C SER A 679 -30.72 10.22 3.44
N THR A 680 -29.88 9.74 2.53
CA THR A 680 -30.26 8.81 1.47
C THR A 680 -29.96 7.34 1.82
N TYR A 681 -29.53 7.07 3.06
CA TYR A 681 -29.13 5.74 3.51
C TYR A 681 -30.28 4.73 3.48
N ALA A 682 -30.00 3.55 2.93
CA ALA A 682 -30.93 2.45 2.71
C ALA A 682 -31.32 1.69 3.99
N PHE A 683 -30.63 1.95 5.11
CA PHE A 683 -30.87 1.28 6.39
C PHE A 683 -31.85 2.05 7.31
N ASP A 684 -32.53 1.30 8.17
CA ASP A 684 -33.55 1.78 9.11
C ASP A 684 -32.92 2.28 10.44
N GLU A 685 -33.69 3.04 11.22
CA GLU A 685 -33.32 3.43 12.59
C GLU A 685 -33.12 2.20 13.50
N GLY A 686 -32.03 2.19 14.27
CA GLY A 686 -31.62 1.04 15.09
C GLY A 686 -30.12 0.96 15.24
N LEU A 687 -29.58 -0.21 15.60
CA LEU A 687 -28.13 -0.36 15.70
C LEU A 687 -27.53 -0.63 14.33
N VAL A 688 -26.59 0.21 13.91
CA VAL A 688 -25.75 0.00 12.72
C VAL A 688 -24.34 -0.30 13.19
N VAL A 689 -23.66 -1.22 12.50
CA VAL A 689 -22.33 -1.71 12.88
C VAL A 689 -21.40 -1.65 11.69
N TYR A 690 -20.25 -1.02 11.91
CA TYR A 690 -19.14 -0.97 10.97
C TYR A 690 -18.05 -1.92 11.46
N HIS A 691 -17.45 -2.67 10.54
CA HIS A 691 -16.15 -3.27 10.74
C HIS A 691 -15.11 -2.26 10.24
N VAL A 692 -14.07 -2.03 11.04
CA VAL A 692 -12.99 -1.08 10.76
C VAL A 692 -11.69 -1.85 10.92
N ASN A 693 -10.82 -1.82 9.92
CA ASN A 693 -9.45 -2.31 10.04
C ASN A 693 -8.50 -1.20 9.58
N ALA A 694 -8.16 -0.28 10.50
CA ALA A 694 -7.39 0.92 10.20
C ALA A 694 -5.91 0.75 10.60
N GLN A 695 -5.22 -0.27 10.08
CA GLN A 695 -3.83 -0.57 10.45
C GLN A 695 -2.89 0.58 10.08
N LEU A 696 -1.78 0.76 10.81
CA LEU A 696 -0.80 1.80 10.54
C LEU A 696 0.46 1.24 9.88
N ILE A 697 1.00 1.95 8.88
CA ILE A 697 2.32 1.71 8.29
C ILE A 697 3.32 2.77 8.78
N ASP A 698 4.47 2.32 9.29
CA ASP A 698 5.63 3.14 9.65
C ASP A 698 6.62 3.06 8.49
N TYR A 699 6.97 4.20 7.90
CA TYR A 699 7.90 4.24 6.77
C TYR A 699 8.84 5.43 6.83
N THR A 700 9.91 5.35 6.05
CA THR A 700 10.85 6.44 5.84
C THR A 700 10.83 6.83 4.37
N TYR A 701 10.44 8.07 4.05
CA TYR A 701 10.49 8.63 2.70
C TYR A 701 11.57 9.70 2.61
N ALA A 702 12.52 9.54 1.69
CA ALA A 702 13.63 10.49 1.48
C ALA A 702 14.44 10.84 2.76
N GLY A 703 14.44 9.96 3.77
CA GLY A 703 15.09 10.16 5.07
C GLY A 703 14.20 10.77 6.17
N GLU A 704 12.96 11.16 5.84
CA GLU A 704 11.94 11.64 6.79
C GLU A 704 11.05 10.45 7.19
N ARG A 705 10.84 10.23 8.50
CA ARG A 705 9.97 9.14 9.00
C ARG A 705 8.52 9.63 9.15
N ALA A 706 7.58 8.83 8.67
CA ALA A 706 6.14 9.07 8.70
C ALA A 706 5.40 7.83 9.24
N ILE A 707 4.15 8.04 9.68
CA ILE A 707 3.21 6.97 10.02
C ILE A 707 1.85 7.39 9.47
N ASP A 708 1.20 6.48 8.75
CA ASP A 708 -0.09 6.71 8.08
C ASP A 708 -0.97 5.46 8.16
N VAL A 709 -2.26 5.60 7.87
CA VAL A 709 -3.14 4.43 7.65
C VAL A 709 -2.63 3.65 6.42
N TYR A 710 -2.49 2.34 6.60
CA TYR A 710 -2.02 1.39 5.59
C TYR A 710 -3.15 0.92 4.67
N THR A 711 -4.29 0.61 5.29
CA THR A 711 -5.46 -0.05 4.71
C THR A 711 -6.36 0.92 3.96
N THR A 712 -6.96 0.47 2.86
CA THR A 712 -7.86 1.26 2.02
C THR A 712 -9.02 0.39 1.53
N ASN A 713 -10.10 1.01 1.04
CA ASN A 713 -11.19 0.30 0.38
C ASN A 713 -10.96 0.08 -1.13
N ASN A 714 -9.91 0.66 -1.70
CA ASN A 714 -9.51 0.49 -3.10
C ASN A 714 -9.06 -0.97 -3.38
N GLN A 715 -9.83 -1.70 -4.20
CA GLN A 715 -9.55 -3.11 -4.53
C GLN A 715 -8.60 -3.32 -5.72
N ASP A 716 -8.05 -2.26 -6.32
CA ASP A 716 -7.07 -2.39 -7.40
C ASP A 716 -5.84 -3.15 -6.90
N SER A 717 -5.36 -4.11 -7.69
CA SER A 717 -4.15 -4.91 -7.42
C SER A 717 -2.92 -4.12 -6.97
N TYR A 718 -2.80 -2.83 -7.31
CA TYR A 718 -1.68 -1.98 -6.91
C TYR A 718 -1.82 -1.35 -5.51
N TYR A 719 -3.06 -1.23 -5.02
CA TYR A 719 -3.38 -0.54 -3.76
C TYR A 719 -4.04 -1.45 -2.71
N ASN A 720 -4.55 -2.61 -3.13
CA ASN A 720 -5.27 -3.55 -2.27
C ASN A 720 -4.34 -4.17 -1.21
N THR A 721 -4.63 -3.92 0.06
CA THR A 721 -3.87 -4.47 1.20
C THR A 721 -4.29 -5.89 1.61
N GLY A 722 -5.26 -6.47 0.93
CA GLY A 722 -5.91 -7.74 1.28
C GLY A 722 -7.03 -7.63 2.32
N VAL A 723 -7.25 -6.43 2.86
CA VAL A 723 -8.28 -6.10 3.88
C VAL A 723 -8.93 -4.75 3.58
N ASN A 724 -10.16 -4.55 4.05
CA ASN A 724 -10.92 -3.33 3.87
C ASN A 724 -10.68 -2.35 5.03
N LEU A 725 -10.53 -1.05 4.75
CA LEU A 725 -10.46 -0.03 5.79
C LEU A 725 -11.76 0.03 6.61
N ILE A 726 -12.92 0.01 5.94
CA ILE A 726 -14.22 0.07 6.59
C ILE A 726 -15.33 -0.58 5.76
N GLU A 727 -16.24 -1.32 6.39
CA GLU A 727 -17.39 -1.97 5.75
C GLU A 727 -18.61 -2.07 6.68
N LEU A 728 -19.82 -2.19 6.11
CA LEU A 728 -21.07 -2.39 6.86
C LEU A 728 -21.30 -3.86 7.19
N VAL A 729 -21.48 -4.14 8.49
CA VAL A 729 -21.72 -5.50 8.96
C VAL A 729 -23.18 -5.90 8.77
N ASN A 730 -23.43 -7.03 8.12
CA ASN A 730 -24.77 -7.64 8.07
C ASN A 730 -25.12 -8.29 9.42
N VAL A 731 -25.67 -7.47 10.33
CA VAL A 731 -25.93 -7.85 11.72
C VAL A 731 -27.09 -8.82 11.91
N SER A 732 -28.08 -8.84 11.01
CA SER A 732 -29.35 -9.58 11.20
C SER A 732 -29.59 -10.71 10.20
N GLY A 733 -28.72 -10.89 9.21
CA GLY A 733 -28.89 -11.83 8.10
C GLY A 733 -29.82 -11.34 6.99
N SER A 734 -30.47 -10.19 7.17
CA SER A 734 -31.36 -9.56 6.19
C SER A 734 -31.15 -8.06 6.00
N GLY A 735 -30.09 -7.47 6.60
CA GLY A 735 -29.77 -6.05 6.48
C GLY A 735 -28.78 -5.56 7.54
N TYR A 736 -28.34 -4.30 7.37
CA TYR A 736 -27.30 -3.65 8.18
C TYR A 736 -27.81 -3.06 9.52
N THR A 737 -29.12 -2.93 9.72
CA THR A 737 -29.72 -2.51 11.00
C THR A 737 -30.10 -3.71 11.87
N LEU A 738 -29.85 -3.62 13.19
CA LEU A 738 -30.48 -4.46 14.21
C LEU A 738 -31.63 -3.72 14.90
N GLY A 739 -32.85 -4.23 14.71
CA GLY A 739 -34.09 -3.69 15.28
C GLY A 739 -34.46 -4.25 16.66
N VAL A 740 -35.44 -3.63 17.31
CA VAL A 740 -35.84 -3.97 18.69
C VAL A 740 -36.28 -5.43 18.82
N GLY A 741 -35.69 -6.14 19.79
CA GLY A 741 -35.91 -7.54 20.07
C GLY A 741 -34.99 -8.50 19.30
N GLN A 742 -34.32 -8.04 18.23
CA GLN A 742 -33.39 -8.85 17.45
C GLN A 742 -32.03 -9.00 18.15
N THR A 743 -31.31 -10.07 17.81
CA THR A 743 -29.95 -10.37 18.31
C THR A 743 -29.03 -10.57 17.11
N SER A 744 -27.79 -10.09 17.20
CA SER A 744 -26.83 -10.14 16.09
C SER A 744 -26.39 -11.55 15.72
N ASN A 745 -25.96 -11.71 14.48
CA ASN A 745 -25.38 -12.94 13.94
C ASN A 745 -24.07 -13.28 14.66
N SER A 746 -23.94 -14.51 15.16
CA SER A 746 -22.71 -15.00 15.80
C SER A 746 -21.62 -15.47 14.82
N ASN A 747 -21.83 -15.27 13.52
CA ASN A 747 -20.84 -15.55 12.46
C ASN A 747 -20.26 -14.28 11.82
N ILE A 748 -20.40 -13.12 12.47
CA ILE A 748 -19.55 -11.96 12.18
C ILE A 748 -18.11 -12.36 12.55
N VAL A 749 -17.16 -12.11 11.66
CA VAL A 749 -15.74 -12.47 11.80
C VAL A 749 -14.86 -11.25 11.51
N ASP A 750 -13.66 -11.25 12.08
CA ASP A 750 -12.57 -10.33 11.70
C ASP A 750 -11.91 -10.79 10.38
N ASP A 751 -10.98 -10.01 9.83
CA ASP A 751 -10.36 -10.32 8.53
C ASP A 751 -9.52 -11.61 8.56
N TYR A 752 -9.13 -12.04 9.76
CA TYR A 752 -8.46 -13.31 10.03
C TYR A 752 -9.45 -14.50 10.21
N GLY A 753 -10.76 -14.24 10.10
CA GLY A 753 -11.82 -15.24 10.22
C GLY A 753 -12.19 -15.65 11.65
N ASN A 754 -11.67 -14.99 12.69
CA ASN A 754 -12.06 -15.24 14.07
C ASN A 754 -13.41 -14.58 14.35
N LYS A 755 -14.29 -15.30 15.05
CA LYS A 755 -15.63 -14.81 15.36
C LYS A 755 -15.59 -13.65 16.34
N ILE A 756 -16.49 -12.69 16.16
CA ILE A 756 -16.73 -11.61 17.13
C ILE A 756 -16.92 -12.17 18.55
N GLY A 757 -16.22 -11.61 19.54
CA GLY A 757 -16.27 -12.08 20.93
C GLY A 757 -17.64 -11.98 21.62
N TYR A 758 -18.57 -11.16 21.09
CA TYR A 758 -19.87 -10.91 21.69
C TYR A 758 -21.01 -10.88 20.66
N THR A 759 -22.12 -11.54 20.99
CA THR A 759 -23.42 -11.25 20.37
C THR A 759 -24.12 -10.14 21.13
N PHE A 760 -24.92 -9.34 20.45
CA PHE A 760 -25.61 -8.19 21.04
C PHE A 760 -27.09 -8.17 20.64
N LYS A 761 -27.94 -7.77 21.59
CA LYS A 761 -29.39 -7.71 21.45
C LYS A 761 -29.89 -6.31 21.75
N LEU A 762 -30.61 -5.70 20.82
CA LEU A 762 -31.33 -4.46 21.09
C LEU A 762 -32.60 -4.78 21.90
N ASN A 763 -32.67 -4.35 23.16
CA ASN A 763 -33.80 -4.62 24.04
C ASN A 763 -34.95 -3.62 23.83
N SER A 764 -34.61 -2.35 23.65
CA SER A 764 -35.54 -1.23 23.45
C SER A 764 -34.80 -0.02 22.88
N MET A 765 -35.52 0.86 22.20
CA MET A 765 -35.04 2.19 21.82
C MET A 765 -36.19 3.21 21.83
N ASP A 766 -35.89 4.50 21.96
CA ASP A 766 -36.90 5.57 22.08
C ASP A 766 -36.68 6.81 21.18
N GLY A 767 -35.72 6.76 20.25
CA GLY A 767 -35.31 7.89 19.41
C GLY A 767 -34.25 8.80 20.04
N SER A 768 -33.96 8.64 21.32
CA SER A 768 -32.86 9.33 22.02
C SER A 768 -31.81 8.36 22.55
N LYS A 769 -32.22 7.14 22.89
CA LYS A 769 -31.39 6.10 23.50
C LYS A 769 -31.84 4.71 23.10
N ALA A 770 -30.87 3.82 22.92
CA ALA A 770 -31.01 2.38 22.79
C ALA A 770 -30.51 1.67 24.06
N ASN A 771 -31.13 0.56 24.44
CA ASN A 771 -30.66 -0.31 25.52
C ASN A 771 -30.27 -1.68 24.94
N ILE A 772 -29.03 -2.11 25.17
CA ILE A 772 -28.40 -3.20 24.43
C ILE A 772 -27.82 -4.21 25.43
N THR A 773 -28.12 -5.50 25.28
CA THR A 773 -27.46 -6.58 26.03
C THR A 773 -26.40 -7.25 25.17
N PHE A 774 -25.15 -7.19 25.61
CA PHE A 774 -24.03 -7.94 25.05
C PHE A 774 -23.87 -9.26 25.82
N THR A 775 -23.62 -10.35 25.11
CA THR A 775 -23.39 -11.70 25.68
C THR A 775 -22.13 -12.27 25.06
N ALA A 776 -21.20 -12.74 25.89
CA ALA A 776 -19.95 -13.35 25.44
C ALA A 776 -20.24 -14.65 24.67
N ASN A 777 -19.65 -14.79 23.49
CA ASN A 777 -19.68 -16.03 22.73
C ASN A 777 -18.72 -17.04 23.39
N LYS A 778 -19.11 -18.32 23.45
CA LYS A 778 -18.43 -19.40 24.20
C LYS A 778 -18.08 -20.59 23.33
#